data_AF-A0A9D2HGK8-F1
#
_entry.id   AF-A0A9D2HGK8-F1
#
_cell.length_a   1.000
_cell.length_b   1.000
_cell.length_c   1.000
_cell.angle_alpha   90.00
_cell.angle_beta   90.00
_cell.angle_gamma   90.00
#
_symmetry.space_group_name_H-M   'P 1'
#
loop_
_entity.id
_entity.type
_entity.pdbx_description
1 polymer ?
#
loop_
_entity_poly.entity_id
_entity_poly.type
_entity_poly.pdbx_seq_one_letter_code
_entity_poly.pdbx_strand_id
1 'polypeptide(L)'
;MEYENSGTERKEGSIFCPKCGTRLQAGDVFCDNCGYELGGQRKKKLAGMKELRLPLAIGGAAVVIMAAGVFFAVKGLGFLGGGFGGAAEELLFISDESVYGVDLKKPDKKPVEYTDSFYDTEEDTIGNVFRLSFPTVSGKYRFIVEDYNAQDKTYTLCYQTGKKELEKIASDVQGYCVTKDSKVVYVKNDNLYVCEPGDKAEKVDSDIAWSSQIVGTRTLDSDMDGVYVSQDGKTLLWAVDTGEESGADFYCQDIELKGKKVKLASDSSLVDYTANFESLLFWKGEDLYLSKGLEKAEKVAGDVNGVMGIDLEKGTFFYTTKKEKKKELADYITDDMAEEDAQIKEPVKSDYEKETSGYSLWRYTTVDDQYYDDLEKFRDKEKRDELRKVIQDMDPISIPYTELYFYADGQETLVTSDYSVSVASSDPSWDSWTDLSEKSRDFTSAVLYLKEKPVKESGEKTKLSELPYFSNPETMKMAIENRDVAIAGLYGAEEPETSYFLYSDGVDKELDLDGQTVRRGMYDARNNQLVLLVADEDKGADSSDQEEEPGELMTVSLSGETAELVPYDEDVSSLELVYGGNIYYLKDVGKNGEGDLYRSQESMMYDVRENGLWAVPDSKAVIALTDYDKKSQTGTLNLLRADSEEGEEIAADIYLDAITFTAFGEDCIFMLSDYNFERRSGDLLYYNGKETKTLESDVTAYFAEYPGSDAAAYFSGENIDAISNALVRDFYSDFGGRGAGAEETTAAASEAEERWASPETEAAAEAGSEDDSWWY
;
A
#
# COMPACT_ATOMS: atom_id res chain seq x y z
N MET A 1 35.35 -53.68 -32.87
CA MET A 1 34.46 -52.99 -33.83
C MET A 1 34.49 -51.54 -33.43
N GLU A 2 34.91 -50.71 -34.36
CA GLU A 2 35.32 -49.31 -34.20
C GLU A 2 34.13 -48.39 -33.89
N TYR A 3 34.45 -47.30 -33.19
CA TYR A 3 33.60 -46.14 -32.97
C TYR A 3 33.47 -45.31 -34.25
N GLU A 4 32.26 -44.86 -34.59
CA GLU A 4 32.07 -43.70 -35.47
C GLU A 4 30.98 -42.76 -34.92
N ASN A 5 31.33 -41.48 -34.96
CA ASN A 5 30.56 -40.28 -34.63
C ASN A 5 29.37 -40.05 -35.59
N SER A 6 28.28 -39.50 -35.06
CA SER A 6 27.43 -38.59 -35.84
C SER A 6 26.97 -37.45 -34.92
N GLY A 7 27.54 -36.26 -35.16
CA GLY A 7 27.22 -35.02 -34.45
C GLY A 7 25.87 -34.45 -34.86
N THR A 8 25.18 -33.87 -33.90
CA THR A 8 23.96 -33.07 -34.07
C THR A 8 24.33 -31.60 -34.19
N GLU A 9 23.99 -30.99 -35.33
CA GLU A 9 24.11 -29.54 -35.57
C GLU A 9 23.13 -28.77 -34.67
N ARG A 10 23.64 -27.78 -33.91
CA ARG A 10 22.81 -26.78 -33.21
C ARG A 10 22.20 -25.83 -34.24
N LYS A 11 20.88 -25.67 -34.23
CA LYS A 11 20.20 -24.58 -34.93
C LYS A 11 20.47 -23.28 -34.16
N GLU A 12 21.19 -22.35 -34.79
CA GLU A 12 21.38 -20.99 -34.28
C GLU A 12 20.04 -20.24 -34.25
N GLY A 13 19.64 -19.79 -33.06
CA GLY A 13 18.50 -18.90 -32.86
C GLY A 13 18.76 -17.53 -33.48
N SER A 14 17.77 -16.99 -34.18
CA SER A 14 17.83 -15.63 -34.73
C SER A 14 17.59 -14.60 -33.64
N ILE A 15 18.55 -13.70 -33.43
CA ILE A 15 18.45 -12.56 -32.50
C ILE A 15 17.81 -11.37 -33.24
N PHE A 16 17.03 -10.53 -32.55
CA PHE A 16 16.40 -9.34 -33.12
C PHE A 16 16.73 -8.09 -32.30
N CYS A 17 16.84 -6.94 -32.97
CA CYS A 17 17.11 -5.66 -32.31
C CYS A 17 15.89 -5.22 -31.47
N PRO A 18 16.07 -4.96 -30.16
CA PRO A 18 14.95 -4.64 -29.27
C PRO A 18 14.31 -3.28 -29.57
N LYS A 19 15.02 -2.37 -30.24
CA LYS A 19 14.48 -1.05 -30.60
C LYS A 19 13.64 -1.04 -31.88
N CYS A 20 13.92 -1.91 -32.85
CA CYS A 20 13.30 -1.81 -34.18
C CYS A 20 12.92 -3.14 -34.84
N GLY A 21 13.09 -4.27 -34.15
CA GLY A 21 12.71 -5.59 -34.64
C GLY A 21 13.53 -6.12 -35.82
N THR A 22 14.63 -5.45 -36.20
CA THR A 22 15.50 -5.92 -37.29
C THR A 22 16.29 -7.15 -36.83
N ARG A 23 16.36 -8.18 -37.68
CA ARG A 23 17.13 -9.39 -37.40
C ARG A 23 18.64 -9.08 -37.34
N LEU A 24 19.29 -9.52 -36.27
CA LEU A 24 20.70 -9.31 -35.98
C LEU A 24 21.51 -10.56 -36.29
N GLN A 25 22.80 -10.36 -36.58
CA GLN A 25 23.78 -11.44 -36.63
C GLN A 25 24.41 -11.64 -35.25
N ALA A 26 24.82 -12.89 -34.96
CA ALA A 26 25.48 -13.21 -33.72
C ALA A 26 26.81 -12.44 -33.61
N GLY A 27 26.90 -11.52 -32.64
CA GLY A 27 28.08 -10.68 -32.39
C GLY A 27 27.96 -9.22 -32.83
N ASP A 28 26.80 -8.78 -33.33
CA ASP A 28 26.54 -7.36 -33.63
C ASP A 28 26.57 -6.53 -32.34
N VAL A 29 27.39 -5.46 -32.32
CA VAL A 29 27.53 -4.52 -31.21
C VAL A 29 26.57 -3.33 -31.36
N PHE A 30 26.11 -3.06 -32.58
CA PHE A 30 25.10 -2.07 -32.88
C PHE A 30 24.13 -2.63 -33.93
N CYS A 31 22.86 -2.23 -33.86
CA CYS A 31 21.91 -2.52 -34.91
C CYS A 31 22.20 -1.65 -36.14
N ASP A 32 22.54 -2.30 -37.26
CA ASP A 32 22.83 -1.63 -38.53
C ASP A 32 21.66 -0.79 -39.08
N ASN A 33 20.43 -1.06 -38.64
CA ASN A 33 19.24 -0.35 -39.12
C ASN A 33 18.92 0.91 -38.30
N CYS A 34 19.03 0.87 -36.97
CA CYS A 34 18.60 1.98 -36.11
C CYS A 34 19.69 2.55 -35.18
N GLY A 35 20.91 2.01 -35.23
CA GLY A 35 22.06 2.45 -34.44
C GLY A 35 21.99 2.11 -32.95
N TYR A 36 21.05 1.25 -32.53
CA TYR A 36 20.91 0.82 -31.14
C TYR A 36 22.10 -0.03 -30.70
N GLU A 37 22.73 0.30 -29.57
CA GLU A 37 23.86 -0.45 -29.01
C GLU A 37 23.38 -1.74 -28.34
N LEU A 38 23.95 -2.87 -28.75
CA LEU A 38 23.65 -4.22 -28.30
C LEU A 38 24.80 -4.66 -27.40
N GLY A 39 24.66 -4.39 -26.09
CA GLY A 39 25.74 -4.51 -25.10
C GLY A 39 26.47 -5.86 -25.15
N GLY A 40 27.68 -5.86 -25.72
CA GLY A 40 28.55 -7.03 -25.80
C GLY A 40 29.90 -6.77 -25.12
N GLN A 41 30.07 -7.28 -23.90
CA GLN A 41 31.35 -7.26 -23.18
C GLN A 41 32.44 -8.05 -23.94
N ARG A 42 33.60 -7.45 -24.21
CA ARG A 42 34.81 -8.17 -24.63
C ARG A 42 35.70 -8.48 -23.42
N LYS A 43 35.96 -9.77 -23.16
CA LYS A 43 37.09 -10.20 -22.32
C LYS A 43 38.44 -9.99 -23.03
N LYS A 44 39.38 -9.39 -22.26
CA LYS A 44 40.86 -9.47 -22.26
C LYS A 44 41.74 -8.34 -22.86
N LYS A 45 42.56 -7.86 -21.92
CA LYS A 45 44.04 -7.63 -21.91
C LYS A 45 44.55 -6.19 -22.03
N LEU A 46 45.09 -5.73 -20.90
CA LEU A 46 46.02 -4.61 -20.70
C LEU A 46 47.16 -4.57 -21.74
N ALA A 47 47.39 -3.39 -22.34
CA ALA A 47 48.72 -2.85 -22.66
C ALA A 47 48.66 -1.38 -23.18
N GLY A 48 49.29 -0.45 -22.45
CA GLY A 48 50.19 0.57 -23.00
C GLY A 48 49.66 1.87 -23.65
N MET A 49 49.74 2.98 -22.89
CA MET A 49 50.33 4.31 -23.24
C MET A 49 50.03 4.99 -24.60
N LYS A 50 49.32 6.14 -24.59
CA LYS A 50 49.87 7.53 -24.81
C LYS A 50 48.76 8.58 -25.03
N GLU A 51 49.02 9.78 -24.51
CA GLU A 51 48.23 11.01 -24.64
C GLU A 51 48.01 11.52 -26.09
N LEU A 52 46.93 12.29 -26.30
CA LEU A 52 46.99 13.46 -27.18
C LEU A 52 45.93 14.55 -26.83
N ARG A 53 46.40 15.80 -26.69
CA ARG A 53 45.64 17.04 -26.45
C ARG A 53 45.09 17.68 -27.75
N LEU A 54 43.87 18.24 -27.67
CA LEU A 54 43.19 19.41 -28.33
C LEU A 54 43.63 19.92 -29.74
N PRO A 55 42.80 20.59 -30.60
CA PRO A 55 41.94 21.75 -30.23
C PRO A 55 40.63 22.03 -31.06
N LEU A 56 39.84 23.00 -30.56
CA LEU A 56 38.75 23.73 -31.24
C LEU A 56 39.22 24.58 -32.44
N ALA A 57 38.38 24.68 -33.49
CA ALA A 57 38.11 25.91 -34.30
C ALA A 57 36.96 25.61 -35.31
N ILE A 58 35.75 26.17 -35.18
CA ILE A 58 35.20 27.41 -35.78
C ILE A 58 35.07 27.41 -37.32
N GLY A 59 33.81 27.56 -37.78
CA GLY A 59 33.38 28.02 -39.12
C GLY A 59 32.66 26.91 -39.91
N GLY A 60 31.38 26.95 -40.25
CA GLY A 60 30.43 28.04 -40.43
C GLY A 60 29.88 27.97 -41.86
N ALA A 61 28.68 27.40 -42.06
CA ALA A 61 27.82 27.66 -43.22
C ALA A 61 26.39 27.17 -42.94
N ALA A 62 25.49 28.14 -42.78
CA ALA A 62 24.06 27.97 -42.62
C ALA A 62 23.39 27.59 -43.95
N VAL A 63 22.45 26.65 -43.90
CA VAL A 63 21.34 26.57 -44.86
C VAL A 63 20.05 26.51 -44.05
N VAL A 64 19.30 27.61 -44.10
CA VAL A 64 17.97 27.80 -43.52
C VAL A 64 16.94 27.28 -44.52
N ILE A 65 16.16 26.27 -44.13
CA ILE A 65 14.82 26.02 -44.67
C ILE A 65 13.87 25.98 -43.46
N MET A 66 13.05 27.02 -43.33
CA MET A 66 11.96 27.10 -42.35
C MET A 66 10.66 26.60 -42.98
N ALA A 67 10.07 25.58 -42.34
CA ALA A 67 8.63 25.33 -42.20
C ALA A 67 8.46 24.34 -41.03
N ALA A 68 8.45 24.85 -39.79
CA ALA A 68 7.36 24.78 -38.77
C ALA A 68 6.96 23.34 -38.36
N GLY A 69 7.12 22.86 -37.12
CA GLY A 69 7.05 23.57 -35.83
C GLY A 69 8.17 23.27 -34.82
N VAL A 70 8.68 24.38 -34.29
CA VAL A 70 9.23 24.66 -32.95
C VAL A 70 9.97 23.52 -32.20
N PHE A 71 11.30 23.61 -32.32
CA PHE A 71 12.26 23.27 -31.28
C PHE A 71 11.96 24.06 -29.98
N PHE A 72 11.71 23.37 -28.87
CA PHE A 72 12.29 23.77 -27.59
C PHE A 72 13.05 22.56 -27.05
N ALA A 73 14.37 22.69 -27.02
CA ALA A 73 15.20 21.89 -26.14
C ALA A 73 14.81 22.26 -24.71
N VAL A 74 13.94 21.47 -24.09
CA VAL A 74 13.61 21.57 -22.66
C VAL A 74 14.81 21.02 -21.89
N LYS A 75 15.77 21.90 -21.60
CA LYS A 75 16.68 21.71 -20.48
C LYS A 75 15.88 22.01 -19.21
N GLY A 76 15.69 21.01 -18.36
CA GLY A 76 15.20 21.14 -16.98
C GLY A 76 13.70 21.32 -16.86
N LEU A 77 12.95 20.22 -16.82
CA LEU A 77 11.58 20.15 -16.29
C LEU A 77 11.28 18.69 -15.95
N GLY A 78 11.81 18.23 -14.82
CA GLY A 78 11.42 16.99 -14.17
C GLY A 78 10.81 17.34 -12.83
N PHE A 79 9.49 17.49 -12.78
CA PHE A 79 8.69 17.56 -11.55
C PHE A 79 7.30 17.03 -11.91
N LEU A 80 7.00 15.77 -11.57
CA LEU A 80 5.64 15.21 -11.56
C LEU A 80 5.62 14.17 -10.42
N GLY A 81 4.72 14.34 -9.46
CA GLY A 81 4.65 13.66 -8.16
C GLY A 81 4.44 14.70 -7.05
N GLY A 82 3.35 14.62 -6.29
CA GLY A 82 2.79 15.70 -5.46
C GLY A 82 3.70 16.14 -4.31
N GLY A 83 3.96 17.44 -4.24
CA GLY A 83 4.71 18.11 -3.17
C GLY A 83 5.09 19.52 -3.61
N PHE A 84 4.59 20.54 -2.92
CA PHE A 84 5.03 21.92 -3.14
C PHE A 84 6.41 22.13 -2.52
N GLY A 85 7.44 21.76 -3.26
CA GLY A 85 8.81 22.14 -2.98
C GLY A 85 9.55 22.38 -4.29
N GLY A 86 10.36 23.44 -4.36
CA GLY A 86 11.53 23.40 -5.26
C GLY A 86 12.48 22.28 -4.80
N ALA A 87 13.64 22.14 -5.44
CA ALA A 87 14.72 21.41 -4.78
C ALA A 87 14.94 22.05 -3.40
N ALA A 88 14.92 21.26 -2.33
CA ALA A 88 15.12 21.76 -0.97
C ALA A 88 16.34 22.67 -0.95
N GLU A 89 16.17 23.90 -0.44
CA GLU A 89 17.29 24.84 -0.35
C GLU A 89 17.96 24.82 1.02
N GLU A 90 17.26 24.32 2.05
CA GLU A 90 17.73 24.27 3.43
C GLU A 90 17.25 23.00 4.16
N LEU A 91 18.05 22.52 5.10
CA LEU A 91 17.63 21.52 6.10
C LEU A 91 17.32 22.26 7.41
N LEU A 92 16.24 21.89 8.08
CA LEU A 92 15.80 22.53 9.32
C LEU A 92 15.86 21.52 10.46
N PHE A 93 16.23 21.94 11.66
CA PHE A 93 16.32 21.02 12.81
C PHE A 93 16.02 21.71 14.13
N ILE A 94 15.73 20.89 15.15
CA ILE A 94 15.40 21.34 16.50
C ILE A 94 16.53 20.94 17.44
N SER A 95 16.96 21.91 18.26
CA SER A 95 17.88 21.70 19.38
C SER A 95 17.54 22.70 20.48
N ASP A 96 17.45 22.24 21.73
CA ASP A 96 17.13 23.07 22.91
C ASP A 96 15.96 24.06 22.66
N GLU A 97 14.78 23.53 22.29
CA GLU A 97 13.53 24.31 22.02
C GLU A 97 13.61 25.31 20.84
N SER A 98 14.75 25.34 20.15
CA SER A 98 15.04 26.30 19.09
C SER A 98 15.06 25.64 17.73
N VAL A 99 14.58 26.36 16.70
CA VAL A 99 14.64 25.92 15.31
C VAL A 99 15.85 26.53 14.63
N TYR A 100 16.65 25.68 14.00
CA TYR A 100 17.85 26.04 13.24
C TYR A 100 17.71 25.67 11.77
N GLY A 101 18.49 26.33 10.91
CA GLY A 101 18.61 25.98 9.49
C GLY A 101 20.04 25.86 8.98
N VAL A 102 20.21 24.96 8.01
CA VAL A 102 21.43 24.68 7.26
C VAL A 102 21.18 24.99 5.77
N ASP A 103 21.93 25.92 5.19
CA ASP A 103 21.91 26.22 3.75
C ASP A 103 22.48 25.03 2.96
N LEU A 104 21.66 24.32 2.18
CA LEU A 104 22.08 23.14 1.41
C LEU A 104 23.08 23.48 0.28
N LYS A 105 23.19 24.75 -0.12
CA LYS A 105 24.25 25.21 -1.04
C LYS A 105 25.57 25.44 -0.30
N LYS A 106 25.55 25.57 1.02
CA LYS A 106 26.72 25.80 1.90
C LYS A 106 26.58 25.06 3.24
N PRO A 107 26.42 23.73 3.23
CA PRO A 107 26.14 22.94 4.44
C PRO A 107 27.32 22.92 5.43
N ASP A 108 28.49 23.41 5.00
CA ASP A 108 29.65 23.62 5.86
C ASP A 108 29.58 24.83 6.80
N LYS A 109 28.57 25.68 6.66
CA LYS A 109 28.40 26.82 7.54
C LYS A 109 27.71 26.42 8.83
N LYS A 110 28.05 27.14 9.91
CA LYS A 110 27.34 27.00 11.19
C LYS A 110 25.83 27.18 10.96
N PRO A 111 24.98 26.31 11.53
CA PRO A 111 23.55 26.49 11.54
C PRO A 111 23.13 27.89 12.03
N VAL A 112 22.03 28.40 11.50
CA VAL A 112 21.44 29.67 11.89
C VAL A 112 20.19 29.42 12.69
N GLU A 113 20.14 29.93 13.91
CA GLU A 113 18.95 29.94 14.77
C GLU A 113 17.89 30.90 14.19
N TYR A 114 16.65 30.41 14.10
CA TYR A 114 15.54 31.16 13.54
C TYR A 114 14.50 31.57 14.58
N THR A 115 14.23 30.71 15.57
CA THR A 115 13.40 31.01 16.74
C THR A 115 13.84 30.16 17.92
N ASP A 116 13.69 30.68 19.13
CA ASP A 116 13.88 30.02 20.43
C ASP A 116 12.55 29.69 21.13
N SER A 117 11.41 29.82 20.41
CA SER A 117 10.05 29.70 20.96
C SER A 117 9.21 28.67 20.21
N PHE A 118 9.79 27.50 19.88
CA PHE A 118 9.10 26.49 19.07
C PHE A 118 7.96 25.78 19.82
N TYR A 119 8.15 25.35 21.07
CA TYR A 119 7.14 24.67 21.90
C TYR A 119 7.27 25.04 23.38
N ASP A 120 6.19 24.87 24.16
CA ASP A 120 6.17 25.05 25.63
C ASP A 120 6.35 23.71 26.38
N THR A 121 6.99 23.79 27.55
CA THR A 121 7.74 22.75 28.26
C THR A 121 6.91 21.75 29.10
N GLU A 122 5.87 21.12 28.53
CA GLU A 122 5.25 19.93 29.17
C GLU A 122 5.66 18.62 28.46
N GLU A 123 6.11 17.65 29.27
CA GLU A 123 6.94 16.45 28.96
C GLU A 123 6.45 15.51 27.84
N ASP A 124 5.19 15.61 27.40
CA ASP A 124 4.52 14.64 26.52
C ASP A 124 4.46 15.03 25.03
N THR A 125 5.10 16.13 24.63
CA THR A 125 4.87 16.74 23.31
C THR A 125 5.83 16.33 22.18
N ILE A 126 7.00 15.76 22.46
CA ILE A 126 8.01 15.46 21.42
C ILE A 126 7.58 14.33 20.47
N GLY A 127 6.79 13.35 20.93
CA GLY A 127 6.23 12.32 20.04
C GLY A 127 5.35 12.88 18.92
N ASN A 128 4.75 14.06 19.14
CA ASN A 128 3.95 14.79 18.14
C ASN A 128 4.78 15.80 17.31
N VAL A 129 6.01 16.14 17.72
CA VAL A 129 6.90 17.01 16.94
C VAL A 129 7.37 16.33 15.65
N PHE A 130 7.50 14.99 15.68
CA PHE A 130 7.79 14.18 14.50
C PHE A 130 6.66 14.17 13.45
N ARG A 131 5.47 14.69 13.77
CA ARG A 131 4.36 14.87 12.82
C ARG A 131 4.36 16.23 12.11
N LEU A 132 5.27 17.15 12.46
CA LEU A 132 5.22 18.52 11.94
C LEU A 132 6.08 18.68 10.68
N SER A 133 5.45 18.93 9.53
CA SER A 133 6.18 19.24 8.29
C SER A 133 6.47 20.74 8.16
N PHE A 134 7.21 21.35 9.09
CA PHE A 134 7.35 22.82 9.06
C PHE A 134 8.70 23.27 9.59
N PRO A 135 9.56 23.87 8.73
CA PRO A 135 9.32 25.18 8.09
C PRO A 135 9.62 25.28 6.58
N THR A 136 8.91 26.16 5.84
CA THR A 136 9.03 26.31 4.37
C THR A 136 9.87 27.51 3.92
N VAL A 137 10.69 27.37 2.89
CA VAL A 137 11.29 28.52 2.17
C VAL A 137 10.60 28.73 0.83
N SER A 138 10.06 29.93 0.62
CA SER A 138 9.49 30.32 -0.69
C SER A 138 9.97 31.72 -1.10
N GLY A 139 10.67 31.78 -2.23
CA GLY A 139 11.20 33.02 -2.78
C GLY A 139 12.18 33.72 -1.82
N LYS A 140 11.76 34.87 -1.29
CA LYS A 140 12.55 35.65 -0.31
C LYS A 140 12.12 35.43 1.14
N TYR A 141 11.07 34.63 1.34
CA TYR A 141 10.40 34.44 2.61
C TYR A 141 10.78 33.08 3.19
N ARG A 142 10.94 33.06 4.51
CA ARG A 142 11.05 31.86 5.32
C ARG A 142 9.86 31.83 6.26
N PHE A 143 9.13 30.73 6.27
CA PHE A 143 7.98 30.52 7.14
C PHE A 143 8.45 29.70 8.34
N ILE A 144 8.13 30.15 9.55
CA ILE A 144 8.59 29.56 10.81
C ILE A 144 7.38 29.36 11.71
N VAL A 145 7.38 28.26 12.43
CA VAL A 145 6.37 27.91 13.42
C VAL A 145 6.90 28.29 14.81
N GLU A 146 6.05 28.93 15.60
CA GLU A 146 6.29 29.26 17.01
C GLU A 146 5.08 28.82 17.85
N ASP A 147 5.28 28.67 19.15
CA ASP A 147 4.22 28.39 20.13
C ASP A 147 3.39 27.12 19.79
N TYR A 148 4.06 26.04 19.39
CA TYR A 148 3.35 24.79 19.10
C TYR A 148 2.68 24.22 20.35
N ASN A 149 1.37 24.02 20.25
CA ASN A 149 0.53 23.39 21.25
C ASN A 149 0.14 21.99 20.75
N ALA A 150 0.72 20.97 21.38
CA ALA A 150 0.46 19.58 21.00
C ALA A 150 -0.94 19.07 21.40
N GLN A 151 -1.57 19.64 22.43
CA GLN A 151 -2.91 19.24 22.86
C GLN A 151 -3.95 19.60 21.79
N ASP A 152 -3.88 20.84 21.29
CA ASP A 152 -4.81 21.35 20.29
C ASP A 152 -4.30 21.13 18.86
N LYS A 153 -3.05 20.70 18.70
CA LYS A 153 -2.32 20.61 17.42
C LYS A 153 -2.35 21.93 16.66
N THR A 154 -2.08 23.02 17.35
CA THR A 154 -2.08 24.37 16.76
C THR A 154 -0.78 25.12 17.01
N TYR A 155 -0.52 26.16 16.22
CA TYR A 155 0.68 26.97 16.36
C TYR A 155 0.53 28.40 15.85
N THR A 156 1.51 29.25 16.15
CA THR A 156 1.71 30.55 15.52
C THR A 156 2.54 30.40 14.24
N LEU A 157 1.96 30.83 13.11
CA LEU A 157 2.66 30.90 11.82
C LEU A 157 3.29 32.29 11.64
N CYS A 158 4.60 32.31 11.46
CA CYS A 158 5.42 33.50 11.26
C CYS A 158 6.15 33.45 9.91
N TYR A 159 6.61 34.61 9.44
CA TYR A 159 7.50 34.71 8.29
C TYR A 159 8.66 35.68 8.51
N GLN A 160 9.77 35.44 7.83
CA GLN A 160 10.97 36.27 7.86
C GLN A 160 11.39 36.68 6.45
N THR A 161 11.95 37.88 6.29
CA THR A 161 12.63 38.30 5.06
C THR A 161 14.09 38.68 5.34
N GLY A 162 15.04 37.85 4.93
CA GLY A 162 16.47 38.10 5.18
C GLY A 162 16.82 38.04 6.67
N LYS A 163 17.42 39.11 7.22
CA LYS A 163 17.80 39.21 8.65
C LYS A 163 16.83 40.04 9.50
N LYS A 164 15.58 40.21 9.04
CA LYS A 164 14.57 40.94 9.79
C LYS A 164 14.04 40.09 10.95
N GLU A 165 13.42 40.74 11.94
CA GLU A 165 12.62 40.03 12.96
C GLU A 165 11.47 39.24 12.31
N LEU A 166 11.01 38.21 13.01
CA LEU A 166 9.85 37.43 12.60
C LEU A 166 8.59 38.30 12.61
N GLU A 167 7.80 38.18 11.55
CA GLU A 167 6.50 38.82 11.43
C GLU A 167 5.40 37.76 11.47
N LYS A 168 4.43 37.94 12.36
CA LYS A 168 3.32 36.99 12.52
C LYS A 168 2.32 37.08 11.38
N ILE A 169 1.89 35.92 10.86
CA ILE A 169 0.75 35.75 9.97
C ILE A 169 -0.53 35.51 10.78
N ALA A 170 -0.55 34.43 11.56
CA ALA A 170 -1.71 34.03 12.37
C ALA A 170 -1.26 33.20 13.58
N SER A 171 -2.07 33.22 14.65
CA SER A 171 -1.96 32.27 15.79
C SER A 171 -3.06 31.23 15.68
N ASP A 172 -2.99 30.14 16.42
CA ASP A 172 -3.98 29.04 16.40
C ASP A 172 -4.17 28.42 15.01
N VAL A 173 -3.09 28.35 14.23
CA VAL A 173 -3.08 27.73 12.90
C VAL A 173 -3.07 26.22 13.09
N GLN A 174 -3.98 25.54 12.40
CA GLN A 174 -4.14 24.08 12.42
C GLN A 174 -3.29 23.41 11.33
N GLY A 175 -3.08 24.10 10.21
CA GLY A 175 -2.31 23.62 9.06
C GLY A 175 -2.00 24.76 8.10
N TYR A 176 -0.87 24.71 7.39
CA TYR A 176 -0.59 25.64 6.28
C TYR A 176 0.20 25.00 5.14
N CYS A 177 0.16 25.64 3.98
CA CYS A 177 1.08 25.40 2.88
C CYS A 177 1.42 26.73 2.19
N VAL A 178 2.50 26.71 1.40
CA VAL A 178 3.02 27.91 0.72
C VAL A 178 3.28 27.60 -0.75
N THR A 179 2.81 28.48 -1.63
CA THR A 179 3.04 28.36 -3.07
C THR A 179 4.44 28.83 -3.48
N LYS A 180 4.87 28.52 -4.71
CA LYS A 180 6.17 28.96 -5.26
C LYS A 180 6.30 30.48 -5.40
N ASP A 181 5.18 31.20 -5.53
CA ASP A 181 5.11 32.65 -5.52
C ASP A 181 4.86 33.24 -4.12
N SER A 182 4.99 32.41 -3.08
CA SER A 182 4.97 32.77 -1.67
C SER A 182 3.62 33.16 -1.08
N LYS A 183 2.51 32.78 -1.74
CA LYS A 183 1.18 32.84 -1.13
C LYS A 183 1.07 31.80 -0.03
N VAL A 184 0.42 32.18 1.05
CA VAL A 184 0.19 31.32 2.21
C VAL A 184 -1.28 30.92 2.21
N VAL A 185 -1.52 29.63 2.30
CA VAL A 185 -2.84 29.03 2.47
C VAL A 185 -2.84 28.35 3.83
N TYR A 186 -3.80 28.65 4.69
CA TYR A 186 -3.81 28.10 6.05
C TYR A 186 -5.22 27.89 6.59
N VAL A 187 -5.36 26.92 7.49
CA VAL A 187 -6.60 26.64 8.22
C VAL A 187 -6.48 27.14 9.66
N LYS A 188 -7.51 27.86 10.11
CA LYS A 188 -7.64 28.32 11.49
C LYS A 188 -9.11 28.28 11.91
N ASN A 189 -9.38 27.64 13.05
CA ASN A 189 -10.73 27.47 13.59
C ASN A 189 -11.68 26.92 12.51
N ASP A 190 -11.24 25.89 11.77
CA ASP A 190 -11.98 25.25 10.67
C ASP A 190 -12.32 26.18 9.50
N ASN A 191 -11.64 27.32 9.39
CA ASN A 191 -11.78 28.26 8.28
C ASN A 191 -10.52 28.27 7.43
N LEU A 192 -10.71 28.22 6.12
CA LEU A 192 -9.63 28.31 5.15
C LEU A 192 -9.36 29.78 4.78
N TYR A 193 -8.07 30.15 4.79
CA TYR A 193 -7.60 31.48 4.44
C TYR A 193 -6.49 31.43 3.39
N VAL A 194 -6.39 32.51 2.63
CA VAL A 194 -5.26 32.78 1.74
C VAL A 194 -4.73 34.20 1.98
N CYS A 195 -3.42 34.38 1.97
CA CYS A 195 -2.79 35.70 2.06
C CYS A 195 -1.43 35.77 1.38
N GLU A 196 -1.02 36.99 1.05
CA GLU A 196 0.39 37.31 0.81
C GLU A 196 1.07 37.67 2.15
N PRO A 197 2.36 37.36 2.35
CA PRO A 197 3.07 37.75 3.55
C PRO A 197 3.07 39.27 3.75
N GLY A 198 2.50 39.71 4.89
CA GLY A 198 2.35 41.12 5.27
C GLY A 198 1.01 41.75 4.88
N ASP A 199 0.20 41.08 4.06
CA ASP A 199 -1.14 41.54 3.70
C ASP A 199 -2.20 40.94 4.63
N LYS A 200 -3.42 41.49 4.57
CA LYS A 200 -4.56 40.95 5.32
C LYS A 200 -5.05 39.68 4.65
N ALA A 201 -5.22 38.61 5.43
CA ALA A 201 -5.78 37.36 4.94
C ALA A 201 -7.24 37.49 4.47
N GLU A 202 -7.54 36.79 3.39
CA GLU A 202 -8.86 36.63 2.80
C GLU A 202 -9.42 35.26 3.17
N LYS A 203 -10.66 35.21 3.66
CA LYS A 203 -11.34 33.96 4.00
C LYS A 203 -11.88 33.32 2.73
N VAL A 204 -11.54 32.06 2.50
CA VAL A 204 -12.00 31.25 1.36
C VAL A 204 -13.31 30.55 1.69
N ASP A 205 -13.36 29.85 2.83
CA ASP A 205 -14.54 29.10 3.28
C ASP A 205 -14.54 28.84 4.80
N SER A 206 -15.61 28.22 5.31
CA SER A 206 -15.71 27.67 6.66
C SER A 206 -16.01 26.19 6.63
N ASP A 207 -15.90 25.56 7.81
CA ASP A 207 -16.30 24.19 8.08
C ASP A 207 -15.50 23.20 7.22
N ILE A 208 -14.18 23.42 7.15
CA ILE A 208 -13.26 22.55 6.40
C ILE A 208 -13.28 21.14 7.01
N ALA A 209 -13.49 20.14 6.16
CA ALA A 209 -13.52 18.73 6.58
C ALA A 209 -12.12 18.23 6.92
N TRP A 210 -12.02 17.43 7.99
CA TRP A 210 -10.78 16.80 8.45
C TRP A 210 -10.64 15.37 7.88
N SER A 211 -9.42 14.85 7.78
CA SER A 211 -9.15 13.56 7.09
C SER A 211 -9.82 12.36 7.74
N SER A 212 -10.02 12.40 9.06
CA SER A 212 -10.77 11.38 9.80
C SER A 212 -12.23 11.23 9.34
N GLN A 213 -12.75 12.22 8.61
CA GLN A 213 -14.10 12.22 8.01
C GLN A 213 -14.08 11.89 6.50
N ILE A 214 -12.90 11.78 5.87
CA ILE A 214 -12.72 11.55 4.42
C ILE A 214 -12.12 10.16 4.23
N VAL A 215 -12.97 9.14 4.23
CA VAL A 215 -12.57 7.73 4.07
C VAL A 215 -12.18 7.43 2.61
N GLY A 216 -10.96 6.96 2.35
CA GLY A 216 -10.56 6.40 1.05
C GLY A 216 -9.44 7.13 0.29
N THR A 217 -8.70 8.02 0.93
CA THR A 217 -7.51 8.64 0.33
C THR A 217 -6.29 7.73 0.50
N ARG A 218 -5.39 7.76 -0.50
CA ARG A 218 -3.97 7.66 -0.22
C ARG A 218 -3.70 8.71 0.87
N THR A 219 -3.50 8.28 2.12
CA THR A 219 -3.20 9.14 3.27
C THR A 219 -1.92 9.90 2.95
N LEU A 220 -2.08 11.04 2.28
CA LEU A 220 -1.05 12.04 2.14
C LEU A 220 -1.16 12.83 3.43
N ASP A 221 -0.22 12.58 4.33
CA ASP A 221 0.10 13.40 5.50
C ASP A 221 0.44 14.82 5.02
N SER A 222 -0.58 15.56 4.62
CA SER A 222 -0.56 17.00 4.55
C SER A 222 -1.17 17.49 5.85
N ASP A 223 -0.45 18.35 6.56
CA ASP A 223 -0.94 19.03 7.77
C ASP A 223 -2.22 19.87 7.52
N MET A 224 -2.65 20.00 6.26
CA MET A 224 -3.91 20.61 5.85
C MET A 224 -4.88 19.55 5.32
N ASP A 225 -5.44 18.77 6.22
CA ASP A 225 -6.49 17.81 5.89
C ASP A 225 -7.60 18.46 5.04
N GLY A 226 -7.93 17.80 3.92
CA GLY A 226 -9.01 18.25 3.04
C GLY A 226 -8.73 19.54 2.26
N VAL A 227 -7.50 20.08 2.25
CA VAL A 227 -7.12 21.27 1.45
C VAL A 227 -5.89 20.97 0.60
N TYR A 228 -6.00 21.23 -0.69
CA TYR A 228 -4.98 20.95 -1.67
C TYR A 228 -4.75 22.15 -2.58
N VAL A 229 -3.52 22.33 -3.05
CA VAL A 229 -3.16 23.35 -4.02
C VAL A 229 -2.63 22.65 -5.28
N SER A 230 -2.89 23.19 -6.48
CA SER A 230 -2.39 22.60 -7.74
C SER A 230 -0.89 22.83 -7.89
N GLN A 231 -0.10 21.88 -8.42
CA GLN A 231 1.36 21.97 -8.52
C GLN A 231 1.91 23.30 -9.09
N ASP A 232 1.16 23.96 -9.97
CA ASP A 232 1.50 25.27 -10.53
C ASP A 232 1.24 26.48 -9.59
N GLY A 233 0.67 26.23 -8.41
CA GLY A 233 0.33 27.18 -7.34
C GLY A 233 -0.94 27.99 -7.58
N LYS A 234 -1.75 27.68 -8.59
CA LYS A 234 -2.83 28.58 -9.04
C LYS A 234 -4.24 28.20 -8.64
N THR A 235 -4.48 26.95 -8.27
CA THR A 235 -5.81 26.42 -7.98
C THR A 235 -5.86 25.87 -6.56
N LEU A 236 -6.89 26.22 -5.82
CA LEU A 236 -7.27 25.61 -4.56
C LEU A 236 -8.35 24.55 -4.80
N LEU A 237 -8.20 23.41 -4.14
CA LEU A 237 -9.19 22.35 -3.97
C LEU A 237 -9.40 22.18 -2.47
N TRP A 238 -10.64 22.11 -2.00
CA TRP A 238 -10.91 21.86 -0.59
C TRP A 238 -12.21 21.09 -0.36
N ALA A 239 -12.27 20.40 0.76
CA ALA A 239 -13.41 19.67 1.27
C ALA A 239 -14.09 20.47 2.40
N VAL A 240 -15.42 20.46 2.41
CA VAL A 240 -16.26 21.08 3.45
C VAL A 240 -17.09 19.99 4.11
N ASP A 241 -17.09 19.97 5.44
CA ASP A 241 -17.84 19.03 6.25
C ASP A 241 -19.35 19.27 6.06
N THR A 242 -20.07 18.20 5.77
CA THR A 242 -21.54 18.23 5.63
C THR A 242 -22.26 17.75 6.88
N GLY A 243 -21.53 17.31 7.92
CA GLY A 243 -22.07 16.65 9.12
C GLY A 243 -22.58 15.24 8.86
N GLU A 244 -22.28 14.67 7.69
CA GLU A 244 -22.63 13.30 7.29
C GLU A 244 -21.42 12.40 7.55
N GLU A 245 -21.63 11.19 8.06
CA GLU A 245 -20.54 10.26 8.36
C GLU A 245 -19.83 9.72 7.08
N SER A 246 -20.41 9.91 5.90
CA SER A 246 -20.02 9.22 4.64
C SER A 246 -19.27 10.04 3.60
N GLY A 247 -18.91 11.31 3.88
CA GLY A 247 -18.07 12.11 2.97
C GLY A 247 -18.24 13.62 3.11
N ALA A 248 -17.61 14.36 2.19
CA ALA A 248 -17.56 15.81 2.18
C ALA A 248 -18.03 16.43 0.86
N ASP A 249 -18.30 17.73 0.87
CA ASP A 249 -18.50 18.52 -0.33
C ASP A 249 -17.15 19.07 -0.85
N PHE A 250 -16.79 18.75 -2.10
CA PHE A 250 -15.53 19.20 -2.70
C PHE A 250 -15.73 20.42 -3.58
N TYR A 251 -14.89 21.42 -3.40
CA TYR A 251 -14.89 22.68 -4.14
C TYR A 251 -13.52 23.02 -4.71
N CYS A 252 -13.50 23.76 -5.81
CA CYS A 252 -12.28 24.36 -6.32
C CYS A 252 -12.48 25.82 -6.77
N GLN A 253 -11.39 26.57 -6.76
CA GLN A 253 -11.33 27.95 -7.24
C GLN A 253 -9.87 28.35 -7.54
N ASP A 254 -9.65 29.40 -8.34
CA ASP A 254 -8.33 30.02 -8.42
C ASP A 254 -7.92 30.61 -7.06
N ILE A 255 -6.63 30.51 -6.73
CA ILE A 255 -6.06 30.98 -5.46
C ILE A 255 -6.16 32.49 -5.26
N GLU A 256 -6.32 33.24 -6.36
CA GLU A 256 -6.54 34.69 -6.36
C GLU A 256 -7.98 35.07 -5.97
N LEU A 257 -8.87 34.08 -5.81
CA LEU A 257 -10.29 34.22 -5.49
C LEU A 257 -11.08 35.12 -6.47
N LYS A 258 -10.59 35.27 -7.71
CA LYS A 258 -11.19 36.15 -8.75
C LYS A 258 -12.17 35.42 -9.65
N GLY A 259 -12.00 34.12 -9.80
CA GLY A 259 -12.86 33.21 -10.56
C GLY A 259 -14.04 32.70 -9.75
N LYS A 260 -14.81 31.79 -10.36
CA LYS A 260 -16.00 31.22 -9.75
C LYS A 260 -15.61 30.01 -8.90
N LYS A 261 -16.07 29.98 -7.63
CA LYS A 261 -16.11 28.76 -6.81
C LYS A 261 -16.98 27.69 -7.49
N VAL A 262 -16.39 26.54 -7.79
CA VAL A 262 -17.07 25.39 -8.42
C VAL A 262 -17.22 24.27 -7.40
N LYS A 263 -18.40 23.66 -7.32
CA LYS A 263 -18.63 22.44 -6.55
C LYS A 263 -18.42 21.24 -7.45
N LEU A 264 -17.41 20.42 -7.17
CA LEU A 264 -16.99 19.28 -7.98
C LEU A 264 -17.81 18.03 -7.64
N ALA A 265 -17.90 17.72 -6.34
CA ALA A 265 -18.59 16.55 -5.82
C ALA A 265 -19.32 16.89 -4.50
N SER A 266 -20.23 16.02 -4.08
CA SER A 266 -21.02 16.18 -2.86
C SER A 266 -21.22 14.85 -2.19
N ASP A 267 -21.01 14.78 -0.88
CA ASP A 267 -21.08 13.55 -0.08
C ASP A 267 -20.19 12.49 -0.75
N SER A 268 -18.90 12.80 -0.80
CA SER A 268 -17.91 12.01 -1.53
C SER A 268 -16.58 12.02 -0.79
N SER A 269 -15.71 11.09 -1.13
CA SER A 269 -14.31 11.07 -0.73
C SER A 269 -13.41 11.18 -1.96
N LEU A 270 -12.28 11.86 -1.84
CA LEU A 270 -11.30 11.94 -2.92
C LEU A 270 -10.46 10.65 -2.93
N VAL A 271 -10.39 9.98 -4.09
CA VAL A 271 -9.61 8.75 -4.27
C VAL A 271 -8.20 9.11 -4.77
N ASP A 272 -8.14 9.88 -5.86
CA ASP A 272 -6.88 10.30 -6.47
C ASP A 272 -7.09 11.57 -7.33
N TYR A 273 -6.00 12.27 -7.66
CA TYR A 273 -6.01 13.49 -8.47
C TYR A 273 -4.71 13.70 -9.25
N THR A 274 -4.84 14.26 -10.46
CA THR A 274 -3.67 14.76 -11.22
C THR A 274 -3.06 16.00 -10.58
N ALA A 275 -1.77 16.26 -10.84
CA ALA A 275 -1.00 17.30 -10.15
C ALA A 275 -1.60 18.73 -10.23
N ASN A 276 -2.34 19.04 -11.30
CA ASN A 276 -3.02 20.33 -11.47
C ASN A 276 -4.55 20.21 -11.43
N PHE A 277 -5.07 19.11 -10.87
CA PHE A 277 -6.49 18.82 -10.73
C PHE A 277 -7.25 18.78 -12.07
N GLU A 278 -6.57 18.43 -13.16
CA GLU A 278 -7.22 18.23 -14.46
C GLU A 278 -8.18 17.04 -14.43
N SER A 279 -7.84 15.99 -13.68
CA SER A 279 -8.74 14.89 -13.35
C SER A 279 -8.72 14.60 -11.85
N LEU A 280 -9.90 14.34 -11.27
CA LEU A 280 -10.09 13.92 -9.88
C LEU A 280 -11.08 12.76 -9.81
N LEU A 281 -10.69 11.67 -9.16
CA LEU A 281 -11.54 10.51 -8.94
C LEU A 281 -12.13 10.57 -7.53
N PHE A 282 -13.43 10.39 -7.42
CA PHE A 282 -14.18 10.42 -6.18
C PHE A 282 -14.91 9.11 -5.93
N TRP A 283 -14.98 8.73 -4.67
CA TRP A 283 -15.85 7.68 -4.16
C TRP A 283 -17.12 8.31 -3.59
N LYS A 284 -18.29 7.79 -3.96
CA LYS A 284 -19.57 8.22 -3.41
C LYS A 284 -20.49 7.02 -3.19
N GLY A 285 -20.75 6.67 -1.94
CA GLY A 285 -21.45 5.43 -1.60
C GLY A 285 -20.70 4.23 -2.15
N GLU A 286 -21.30 3.47 -3.07
CA GLU A 286 -20.68 2.34 -3.76
C GLU A 286 -20.26 2.69 -5.22
N ASP A 287 -20.25 3.96 -5.58
CA ASP A 287 -20.02 4.42 -6.95
C ASP A 287 -18.74 5.25 -7.07
N LEU A 288 -18.13 5.22 -8.26
CA LEU A 288 -17.03 6.12 -8.62
C LEU A 288 -17.51 7.25 -9.52
N TYR A 289 -16.97 8.45 -9.27
CA TYR A 289 -17.23 9.65 -10.03
C TYR A 289 -15.93 10.30 -10.48
N LEU A 290 -15.84 10.72 -11.74
CA LEU A 290 -14.67 11.38 -12.30
C LEU A 290 -15.01 12.83 -12.64
N SER A 291 -14.26 13.77 -12.07
CA SER A 291 -14.23 15.16 -12.54
C SER A 291 -13.12 15.31 -13.57
N LYS A 292 -13.42 15.98 -14.68
CA LYS A 292 -12.43 16.41 -15.70
C LYS A 292 -12.49 17.92 -15.89
N GLY A 293 -11.33 18.55 -16.03
CA GLY A 293 -11.20 19.99 -16.27
C GLY A 293 -11.82 20.87 -15.18
N LEU A 294 -11.83 20.41 -13.92
CA LEU A 294 -12.47 21.08 -12.78
C LEU A 294 -13.98 21.31 -12.97
N GLU A 295 -14.64 20.43 -13.73
CA GLU A 295 -16.10 20.41 -13.86
C GLU A 295 -16.75 19.47 -12.83
N LYS A 296 -18.08 19.51 -12.73
CA LYS A 296 -18.83 18.63 -11.84
C LYS A 296 -18.53 17.16 -12.18
N ALA A 297 -18.26 16.34 -11.16
CA ALA A 297 -17.94 14.93 -11.34
C ALA A 297 -19.15 14.14 -11.89
N GLU A 298 -18.86 13.20 -12.79
CA GLU A 298 -19.85 12.31 -13.42
C GLU A 298 -19.58 10.85 -13.03
N LYS A 299 -20.64 10.05 -12.87
CA LYS A 299 -20.51 8.64 -12.50
C LYS A 299 -19.77 7.88 -13.62
N VAL A 300 -18.73 7.13 -13.25
CA VAL A 300 -17.93 6.32 -14.18
C VAL A 300 -17.99 4.82 -13.90
N ALA A 301 -18.28 4.42 -12.67
CA ALA A 301 -18.50 3.02 -12.30
C ALA A 301 -19.48 2.93 -11.12
N GLY A 302 -20.09 1.76 -10.92
CA GLY A 302 -20.99 1.51 -9.79
C GLY A 302 -20.83 0.11 -9.20
N ASP A 303 -21.37 -0.08 -8.00
CA ASP A 303 -21.20 -1.28 -7.16
C ASP A 303 -19.71 -1.63 -6.91
N VAL A 304 -18.88 -0.59 -6.74
CA VAL A 304 -17.43 -0.69 -6.59
C VAL A 304 -17.07 -1.07 -5.16
N ASN A 305 -16.24 -2.11 -5.04
CA ASN A 305 -15.73 -2.63 -3.78
C ASN A 305 -14.26 -2.26 -3.52
N GLY A 306 -13.50 -1.93 -4.57
CA GLY A 306 -12.09 -1.57 -4.47
C GLY A 306 -11.57 -0.97 -5.78
N VAL A 307 -10.57 -0.10 -5.69
CA VAL A 307 -9.90 0.54 -6.83
C VAL A 307 -8.41 0.32 -6.70
N MET A 308 -7.70 0.12 -7.80
CA MET A 308 -6.25 -0.09 -7.82
C MET A 308 -5.64 0.31 -9.18
N GLY A 309 -4.32 0.47 -9.23
CA GLY A 309 -3.61 0.77 -10.48
C GLY A 309 -4.09 2.06 -11.16
N ILE A 310 -4.26 3.13 -10.38
CA ILE A 310 -4.83 4.39 -10.87
C ILE A 310 -3.77 5.18 -11.65
N ASP A 311 -4.13 5.64 -12.86
CA ASP A 311 -3.41 6.66 -13.62
C ASP A 311 -4.40 7.64 -14.23
N LEU A 312 -4.63 8.74 -13.52
CA LEU A 312 -5.57 9.77 -13.96
C LEU A 312 -5.05 10.68 -15.08
N GLU A 313 -3.74 10.68 -15.36
CA GLU A 313 -3.17 11.38 -16.53
C GLU A 313 -3.59 10.68 -17.82
N LYS A 314 -3.65 9.34 -17.79
CA LYS A 314 -4.21 8.52 -18.88
C LYS A 314 -5.72 8.30 -18.74
N GLY A 315 -6.27 8.49 -17.54
CA GLY A 315 -7.66 8.21 -17.22
C GLY A 315 -7.96 6.71 -17.16
N THR A 316 -7.01 5.92 -16.66
CA THR A 316 -7.10 4.46 -16.54
C THR A 316 -7.03 4.02 -15.08
N PHE A 317 -7.78 2.97 -14.72
CA PHE A 317 -7.71 2.35 -13.40
C PHE A 317 -8.39 0.97 -13.42
N PHE A 318 -8.05 0.12 -12.46
CA PHE A 318 -8.79 -1.12 -12.18
C PHE A 318 -9.78 -0.89 -11.05
N TYR A 319 -10.90 -1.59 -11.09
CA TYR A 319 -11.82 -1.66 -9.97
C TYR A 319 -12.47 -3.03 -9.86
N THR A 320 -12.91 -3.37 -8.66
CA THR A 320 -13.62 -4.62 -8.39
C THR A 320 -15.08 -4.35 -8.05
N THR A 321 -15.96 -5.29 -8.38
CA THR A 321 -17.37 -5.27 -7.97
C THR A 321 -17.73 -6.59 -7.33
N LYS A 322 -18.47 -6.55 -6.21
CA LYS A 322 -19.05 -7.75 -5.60
C LYS A 322 -20.36 -8.09 -6.29
N LYS A 323 -20.51 -9.36 -6.67
CA LYS A 323 -21.71 -9.89 -7.33
C LYS A 323 -22.16 -11.16 -6.60
N GLU A 324 -23.40 -11.56 -6.82
CA GLU A 324 -23.96 -12.80 -6.29
C GLU A 324 -24.55 -13.67 -7.41
N LYS A 325 -24.37 -14.98 -7.31
CA LYS A 325 -25.12 -15.98 -8.10
C LYS A 325 -26.07 -16.71 -7.17
N LYS A 326 -27.28 -16.98 -7.64
CA LYS A 326 -28.28 -17.76 -6.90
C LYS A 326 -28.30 -19.20 -7.40
N LYS A 327 -28.18 -20.16 -6.49
CA LYS A 327 -28.32 -21.60 -6.75
C LYS A 327 -29.28 -22.24 -5.75
N GLU A 328 -29.99 -23.28 -6.17
CA GLU A 328 -30.88 -24.01 -5.27
C GLU A 328 -30.06 -25.01 -4.43
N LEU A 329 -30.39 -25.21 -3.15
CA LEU A 329 -29.73 -26.24 -2.33
C LEU A 329 -29.91 -27.65 -2.95
N ALA A 330 -31.05 -27.86 -3.62
CA ALA A 330 -31.33 -29.08 -4.38
C ALA A 330 -30.32 -29.37 -5.49
N ASP A 331 -29.62 -28.36 -6.02
CA ASP A 331 -28.61 -28.56 -7.06
C ASP A 331 -27.39 -29.34 -6.54
N TYR A 332 -27.13 -29.28 -5.23
CA TYR A 332 -26.01 -29.94 -4.55
C TYR A 332 -26.34 -31.33 -3.99
N ILE A 333 -27.61 -31.76 -4.06
CA ILE A 333 -28.09 -32.99 -3.43
C ILE A 333 -28.56 -34.00 -4.48
N THR A 334 -28.18 -35.26 -4.33
CA THR A 334 -28.77 -36.41 -5.05
C THR A 334 -29.78 -37.12 -4.16
N ASP A 335 -31.05 -37.18 -4.58
CA ASP A 335 -32.07 -37.96 -3.88
C ASP A 335 -32.00 -39.45 -4.25
N ASP A 336 -31.08 -40.16 -3.60
CA ASP A 336 -30.83 -41.59 -3.79
C ASP A 336 -31.93 -42.50 -3.19
N MET A 337 -32.79 -41.95 -2.32
CA MET A 337 -33.85 -42.69 -1.62
C MET A 337 -35.23 -42.56 -2.26
N ALA A 338 -35.40 -41.70 -3.28
CA ALA A 338 -36.71 -41.41 -3.87
C ALA A 338 -37.43 -42.65 -4.40
N GLU A 339 -36.73 -43.53 -5.13
CA GLU A 339 -37.32 -44.73 -5.73
C GLU A 339 -37.75 -45.75 -4.68
N GLU A 340 -36.92 -45.95 -3.64
CA GLU A 340 -37.21 -46.85 -2.53
C GLU A 340 -38.37 -46.32 -1.68
N ASP A 341 -38.33 -45.04 -1.31
CA ASP A 341 -39.36 -44.39 -0.51
C ASP A 341 -40.74 -44.43 -1.18
N ALA A 342 -40.78 -44.36 -2.52
CA ALA A 342 -42.04 -44.47 -3.27
C ALA A 342 -42.75 -45.82 -3.08
N GLN A 343 -42.05 -46.88 -2.65
CA GLN A 343 -42.61 -48.22 -2.42
C GLN A 343 -43.01 -48.49 -0.96
N ILE A 344 -42.51 -47.70 0.00
CA ILE A 344 -42.79 -47.89 1.43
C ILE A 344 -44.18 -47.34 1.77
N LYS A 345 -44.99 -48.14 2.48
CA LYS A 345 -46.33 -47.78 2.97
C LYS A 345 -46.39 -47.95 4.48
N GLU A 346 -47.27 -47.20 5.12
CA GLU A 346 -47.51 -47.33 6.56
C GLU A 346 -47.90 -48.78 6.92
N PRO A 347 -47.19 -49.46 7.84
CA PRO A 347 -47.51 -50.83 8.20
C PRO A 347 -48.79 -50.87 9.02
N VAL A 348 -49.73 -51.75 8.62
CA VAL A 348 -50.99 -51.93 9.35
C VAL A 348 -50.78 -52.95 10.46
N LYS A 349 -50.84 -52.51 11.72
CA LYS A 349 -50.55 -53.34 12.90
C LYS A 349 -51.27 -54.69 12.95
N SER A 350 -52.53 -54.75 12.50
CA SER A 350 -53.33 -55.98 12.49
C SER A 350 -52.75 -57.09 11.62
N ASP A 351 -51.98 -56.74 10.58
CA ASP A 351 -51.39 -57.70 9.65
C ASP A 351 -50.20 -58.47 10.28
N TYR A 352 -49.71 -57.99 11.42
CA TYR A 352 -48.58 -58.55 12.18
C TYR A 352 -49.02 -59.18 13.51
N GLU A 353 -50.33 -59.20 13.80
CA GLU A 353 -50.88 -59.80 15.02
C GLU A 353 -51.00 -61.33 14.88
N LYS A 354 -50.49 -62.06 15.87
CA LYS A 354 -50.63 -63.52 15.97
C LYS A 354 -51.30 -63.89 17.29
N GLU A 355 -52.33 -64.73 17.23
CA GLU A 355 -52.93 -65.32 18.44
C GLU A 355 -51.99 -66.39 19.01
N THR A 356 -51.49 -66.16 20.22
CA THR A 356 -50.65 -67.12 20.94
C THR A 356 -51.44 -67.78 22.06
N SER A 357 -51.37 -69.11 22.15
CA SER A 357 -52.05 -69.90 23.19
C SER A 357 -51.19 -69.99 24.46
N GLY A 358 -51.70 -69.49 25.59
CA GLY A 358 -51.06 -69.61 26.90
C GLY A 358 -51.37 -70.92 27.62
N TYR A 359 -50.71 -71.15 28.77
CA TYR A 359 -51.14 -72.20 29.70
C TYR A 359 -52.54 -71.85 30.23
N SER A 360 -53.46 -72.81 30.13
CA SER A 360 -54.88 -72.77 30.53
C SER A 360 -55.81 -71.80 29.76
N LEU A 361 -56.17 -72.12 28.51
CA LEU A 361 -57.30 -71.53 27.75
C LEU A 361 -57.32 -70.00 27.55
N TRP A 362 -56.33 -69.25 28.06
CA TRP A 362 -56.14 -67.82 27.81
C TRP A 362 -55.44 -67.62 26.47
N ARG A 363 -56.03 -66.79 25.60
CA ARG A 363 -55.41 -66.31 24.36
C ARG A 363 -54.95 -64.87 24.58
N TYR A 364 -53.76 -64.56 24.10
CA TYR A 364 -53.27 -63.19 24.04
C TYR A 364 -52.69 -62.93 22.66
N THR A 365 -52.81 -61.68 22.20
CA THR A 365 -52.29 -61.23 20.92
C THR A 365 -50.86 -60.75 21.11
N THR A 366 -49.94 -61.29 20.32
CA THR A 366 -48.56 -60.79 20.20
C THR A 366 -48.39 -60.17 18.83
N VAL A 367 -47.72 -59.03 18.76
CA VAL A 367 -47.34 -58.38 17.51
C VAL A 367 -45.97 -58.91 17.12
N ASP A 368 -45.79 -59.30 15.86
CA ASP A 368 -44.49 -59.66 15.31
C ASP A 368 -43.52 -58.48 15.39
N ASP A 369 -42.28 -58.72 15.83
CA ASP A 369 -41.26 -57.67 15.94
C ASP A 369 -41.02 -56.96 14.58
N GLN A 370 -41.26 -57.67 13.47
CA GLN A 370 -41.20 -57.11 12.11
C GLN A 370 -42.10 -55.88 11.91
N TYR A 371 -43.21 -55.75 12.65
CA TYR A 371 -44.05 -54.55 12.62
C TYR A 371 -43.27 -53.31 13.05
N TYR A 372 -42.46 -53.43 14.11
CA TYR A 372 -41.69 -52.30 14.63
C TYR A 372 -40.55 -51.94 13.68
N ASP A 373 -39.91 -52.93 13.06
CA ASP A 373 -38.89 -52.71 12.03
C ASP A 373 -39.47 -51.99 10.79
N ASP A 374 -40.64 -52.40 10.32
CA ASP A 374 -41.28 -51.76 9.15
C ASP A 374 -41.88 -50.40 9.49
N LEU A 375 -42.31 -50.19 10.75
CA LEU A 375 -42.76 -48.89 11.24
C LEU A 375 -41.60 -47.90 11.37
N GLU A 376 -40.42 -48.36 11.78
CA GLU A 376 -39.20 -47.56 11.83
C GLU A 376 -38.80 -47.09 10.41
N LYS A 377 -38.78 -48.00 9.43
CA LYS A 377 -38.54 -47.65 8.01
C LYS A 377 -39.53 -46.62 7.48
N PHE A 378 -40.82 -46.76 7.80
CA PHE A 378 -41.83 -45.79 7.39
C PHE A 378 -41.60 -44.42 8.03
N ARG A 379 -41.29 -44.36 9.33
CA ARG A 379 -40.95 -43.10 10.03
C ARG A 379 -39.71 -42.44 9.46
N ASP A 380 -38.71 -43.21 9.05
CA ASP A 380 -37.52 -42.69 8.41
C ASP A 380 -37.80 -42.12 7.03
N LYS A 381 -38.70 -42.73 6.27
CA LYS A 381 -39.25 -42.13 5.05
C LYS A 381 -39.99 -40.81 5.35
N GLU A 382 -40.85 -40.75 6.38
CA GLU A 382 -41.57 -39.51 6.72
C GLU A 382 -40.62 -38.35 7.00
N LYS A 383 -39.52 -38.60 7.70
CA LYS A 383 -38.47 -37.59 7.93
C LYS A 383 -37.78 -37.17 6.63
N ARG A 384 -37.48 -38.10 5.72
CA ARG A 384 -36.92 -37.76 4.39
C ARG A 384 -37.89 -36.96 3.54
N ASP A 385 -39.19 -37.25 3.60
CA ASP A 385 -40.21 -36.46 2.90
C ASP A 385 -40.32 -35.03 3.46
N GLU A 386 -40.21 -34.86 4.78
CA GLU A 386 -40.13 -33.55 5.41
C GLU A 386 -38.85 -32.81 4.97
N LEU A 387 -37.71 -33.50 4.95
CA LEU A 387 -36.44 -32.94 4.49
C LEU A 387 -36.48 -32.48 3.02
N ARG A 388 -37.06 -33.30 2.12
CA ARG A 388 -37.29 -32.92 0.71
C ARG A 388 -38.10 -31.63 0.60
N LYS A 389 -39.14 -31.50 1.43
CA LYS A 389 -39.98 -30.32 1.44
C LYS A 389 -39.22 -29.09 1.94
N VAL A 390 -38.46 -29.22 3.03
CA VAL A 390 -37.61 -28.13 3.55
C VAL A 390 -36.64 -27.67 2.46
N ILE A 391 -35.91 -28.59 1.82
CA ILE A 391 -34.95 -28.26 0.75
C ILE A 391 -35.62 -27.55 -0.43
N GLN A 392 -36.84 -27.93 -0.81
CA GLN A 392 -37.60 -27.31 -1.90
C GLN A 392 -38.18 -25.94 -1.55
N ASP A 393 -38.58 -25.75 -0.29
CA ASP A 393 -39.21 -24.51 0.19
C ASP A 393 -38.17 -23.47 0.66
N MET A 394 -36.87 -23.81 0.66
CA MET A 394 -35.77 -22.92 1.05
C MET A 394 -35.50 -21.83 0.01
N ASP A 395 -35.09 -20.65 0.51
CA ASP A 395 -34.60 -19.59 -0.36
C ASP A 395 -33.28 -19.98 -1.03
N PRO A 396 -33.06 -19.58 -2.31
CA PRO A 396 -31.81 -19.84 -3.02
C PRO A 396 -30.57 -19.38 -2.24
N ILE A 397 -29.50 -20.15 -2.37
CA ILE A 397 -28.18 -19.86 -1.79
C ILE A 397 -27.57 -18.68 -2.55
N SER A 398 -27.14 -17.64 -1.84
CA SER A 398 -26.39 -16.54 -2.43
C SER A 398 -24.89 -16.84 -2.40
N ILE A 399 -24.29 -17.02 -3.57
CA ILE A 399 -22.86 -17.32 -3.72
C ILE A 399 -22.15 -16.04 -4.15
N PRO A 400 -21.39 -15.38 -3.26
CA PRO A 400 -20.67 -14.17 -3.62
C PRO A 400 -19.49 -14.50 -4.54
N TYR A 401 -19.23 -13.62 -5.50
CA TYR A 401 -18.04 -13.62 -6.36
C TYR A 401 -17.64 -12.18 -6.66
N THR A 402 -16.39 -11.98 -7.04
CA THR A 402 -15.86 -10.66 -7.36
C THR A 402 -15.47 -10.60 -8.83
N GLU A 403 -15.89 -9.54 -9.51
CA GLU A 403 -15.47 -9.23 -10.87
C GLU A 403 -14.39 -8.15 -10.84
N LEU A 404 -13.39 -8.28 -11.71
CA LEU A 404 -12.35 -7.27 -11.93
C LEU A 404 -12.60 -6.58 -13.27
N TYR A 405 -12.60 -5.26 -13.25
CA TYR A 405 -12.78 -4.41 -14.43
C TYR A 405 -11.56 -3.51 -14.63
N PHE A 406 -11.28 -3.21 -15.89
CA PHE A 406 -10.34 -2.17 -16.30
C PHE A 406 -11.11 -1.03 -16.97
N TYR A 407 -10.96 0.18 -16.44
CA TYR A 407 -11.51 1.39 -17.02
C TYR A 407 -10.44 2.08 -17.86
N ALA A 408 -10.75 2.35 -19.13
CA ALA A 408 -9.89 3.12 -20.03
C ALA A 408 -10.72 3.81 -21.11
N ASP A 409 -10.28 4.98 -21.58
CA ASP A 409 -10.94 5.72 -22.68
C ASP A 409 -12.45 5.98 -22.48
N GLY A 410 -12.90 6.07 -21.22
CA GLY A 410 -14.31 6.26 -20.89
C GLY A 410 -15.17 5.00 -20.95
N GLN A 411 -14.56 3.82 -21.03
CA GLN A 411 -15.23 2.53 -21.12
C GLN A 411 -14.71 1.55 -20.06
N GLU A 412 -15.63 0.74 -19.53
CA GLU A 412 -15.30 -0.40 -18.67
C GLU A 412 -15.09 -1.66 -19.52
N THR A 413 -14.07 -2.44 -19.19
CA THR A 413 -13.80 -3.76 -19.76
C THR A 413 -13.72 -4.78 -18.63
N LEU A 414 -14.57 -5.81 -18.69
CA LEU A 414 -14.48 -6.94 -17.76
C LEU A 414 -13.18 -7.71 -18.03
N VAL A 415 -12.29 -7.77 -17.04
CA VAL A 415 -11.05 -8.55 -17.08
C VAL A 415 -11.36 -10.00 -16.71
N THR A 416 -12.02 -10.22 -15.57
CA THR A 416 -12.42 -11.56 -15.11
C THR A 416 -13.66 -11.51 -14.23
N SER A 417 -14.44 -12.60 -14.22
CA SER A 417 -15.56 -12.81 -13.30
C SER A 417 -15.20 -13.65 -12.08
N ASP A 418 -13.95 -14.08 -11.97
CA ASP A 418 -13.50 -15.04 -10.95
C ASP A 418 -12.32 -14.46 -10.15
N TYR A 419 -12.35 -13.15 -9.88
CA TYR A 419 -11.31 -12.47 -9.11
C TYR A 419 -11.37 -12.87 -7.63
N SER A 420 -10.22 -13.20 -7.04
CA SER A 420 -10.08 -13.45 -5.61
C SER A 420 -9.44 -12.27 -4.90
N VAL A 421 -8.16 -12.02 -5.19
CA VAL A 421 -7.34 -10.98 -4.54
C VAL A 421 -6.21 -10.52 -5.47
N SER A 422 -5.74 -9.29 -5.29
CA SER A 422 -4.57 -8.75 -5.97
C SER A 422 -3.31 -9.20 -5.21
N VAL A 423 -2.29 -9.64 -5.95
CA VAL A 423 -1.01 -10.11 -5.40
C VAL A 423 0.07 -9.05 -5.60
N ALA A 424 0.02 -8.33 -6.72
CA ALA A 424 0.82 -7.13 -6.95
C ALA A 424 0.04 -6.18 -7.87
N SER A 425 -0.43 -5.07 -7.30
CA SER A 425 -0.92 -3.92 -8.05
C SER A 425 0.17 -2.85 -8.06
N SER A 426 0.21 -1.99 -9.08
CA SER A 426 1.08 -0.81 -9.07
C SER A 426 0.63 0.26 -8.06
N ASP A 427 -0.13 -0.14 -7.04
CA ASP A 427 -0.67 0.77 -6.03
C ASP A 427 0.48 1.20 -5.11
N PRO A 428 0.85 2.48 -5.08
CA PRO A 428 1.97 2.96 -4.28
C PRO A 428 1.71 2.92 -2.77
N SER A 429 0.53 2.49 -2.33
CA SER A 429 0.01 2.76 -0.99
C SER A 429 0.34 1.71 0.08
N TRP A 430 1.02 0.60 -0.24
CA TRP A 430 1.42 -0.34 0.81
C TRP A 430 2.86 -0.88 0.77
N ASP A 431 3.52 -1.05 -0.39
CA ASP A 431 4.85 -1.71 -0.40
C ASP A 431 5.78 -1.36 -1.59
N SER A 432 5.51 -0.31 -2.37
CA SER A 432 6.29 -0.04 -3.58
C SER A 432 7.62 0.69 -3.29
N TRP A 433 8.61 -0.04 -2.77
CA TRP A 433 10.02 0.34 -2.80
C TRP A 433 10.57 0.20 -4.24
N THR A 434 9.95 0.86 -5.22
CA THR A 434 10.35 0.79 -6.65
C THR A 434 10.52 2.20 -7.21
N ASP A 435 11.48 2.37 -8.12
CA ASP A 435 11.64 3.63 -8.86
C ASP A 435 10.49 3.87 -9.84
N LEU A 436 9.39 4.46 -9.38
CA LEU A 436 8.31 4.91 -10.25
C LEU A 436 8.67 6.20 -11.03
N SER A 437 9.85 6.78 -10.80
CA SER A 437 10.30 8.00 -11.48
C SER A 437 10.82 7.75 -12.90
N GLU A 438 11.14 6.49 -13.25
CA GLU A 438 11.49 6.10 -14.62
C GLU A 438 10.23 6.05 -15.53
N LYS A 439 9.74 7.25 -15.88
CA LYS A 439 8.56 7.64 -16.70
C LYS A 439 8.36 7.00 -18.09
N SER A 440 8.95 5.85 -18.39
CA SER A 440 8.91 5.32 -19.77
C SER A 440 7.82 4.28 -20.04
N ARG A 441 7.10 3.74 -19.05
CA ARG A 441 6.13 2.65 -19.28
C ARG A 441 4.93 2.66 -18.32
N ASP A 442 3.80 2.16 -18.82
CA ASP A 442 2.45 2.27 -18.26
C ASP A 442 2.09 1.08 -17.33
N PHE A 443 2.65 1.06 -16.13
CA PHE A 443 2.46 -0.07 -15.17
C PHE A 443 1.09 -0.08 -14.50
N THR A 444 0.40 1.05 -14.50
CA THR A 444 -0.98 1.20 -14.01
C THR A 444 -2.01 0.52 -14.91
N SER A 445 -1.58 0.04 -16.09
CA SER A 445 -2.36 -0.86 -16.94
C SER A 445 -2.06 -2.35 -16.71
N ALA A 446 -1.25 -2.68 -15.71
CA ALA A 446 -0.92 -4.06 -15.35
C ALA A 446 -1.33 -4.39 -13.90
N VAL A 447 -1.79 -5.62 -13.69
CA VAL A 447 -2.10 -6.15 -12.36
C VAL A 447 -1.86 -7.65 -12.30
N LEU A 448 -1.15 -8.09 -11.26
CA LEU A 448 -1.02 -9.51 -10.90
C LEU A 448 -2.07 -9.83 -9.83
N TYR A 449 -2.89 -10.85 -10.09
CA TYR A 449 -4.00 -11.22 -9.22
C TYR A 449 -4.25 -12.73 -9.23
N LEU A 450 -4.97 -13.21 -8.24
CA LEU A 450 -5.46 -14.59 -8.18
C LEU A 450 -6.84 -14.68 -8.79
N LYS A 451 -7.02 -15.68 -9.66
CA LYS A 451 -8.33 -16.17 -10.04
C LYS A 451 -8.69 -17.40 -9.26
N GLU A 452 -9.94 -17.47 -8.84
CA GLU A 452 -10.54 -18.71 -8.38
C GLU A 452 -10.79 -19.57 -9.62
N LYS A 453 -10.24 -20.79 -9.66
CA LYS A 453 -10.73 -21.75 -10.65
C LYS A 453 -12.22 -21.96 -10.35
N PRO A 454 -13.06 -22.09 -11.38
CA PRO A 454 -14.41 -22.57 -11.17
C PRO A 454 -14.27 -23.85 -10.37
N VAL A 455 -14.87 -23.90 -9.17
CA VAL A 455 -14.97 -25.15 -8.40
C VAL A 455 -15.44 -26.17 -9.42
N LYS A 456 -14.60 -27.16 -9.74
CA LYS A 456 -15.08 -28.29 -10.53
C LYS A 456 -16.27 -28.74 -9.73
N GLU A 457 -17.48 -28.59 -10.27
CA GLU A 457 -18.65 -29.19 -9.65
C GLU A 457 -18.24 -30.65 -9.49
N SER A 458 -17.83 -31.01 -8.28
CA SER A 458 -17.42 -32.37 -8.00
C SER A 458 -18.69 -33.11 -8.39
N GLY A 459 -18.59 -33.99 -9.39
CA GLY A 459 -19.80 -34.69 -9.87
C GLY A 459 -20.49 -35.47 -8.75
N GLU A 460 -19.87 -35.55 -7.58
CA GLU A 460 -20.34 -36.08 -6.31
C GLU A 460 -21.18 -35.06 -5.54
N LYS A 461 -22.41 -34.86 -6.02
CA LYS A 461 -23.49 -34.32 -5.18
C LYS A 461 -23.66 -35.17 -3.92
N THR A 462 -23.88 -34.52 -2.77
CA THR A 462 -24.16 -35.22 -1.51
C THR A 462 -25.44 -36.06 -1.63
N LYS A 463 -25.45 -37.30 -1.15
CA LYS A 463 -26.69 -38.11 -1.14
C LYS A 463 -27.64 -37.66 -0.05
N LEU A 464 -28.94 -37.68 -0.32
CA LEU A 464 -29.97 -37.38 0.68
C LEU A 464 -29.86 -38.32 1.89
N SER A 465 -29.49 -39.59 1.67
CA SER A 465 -29.25 -40.57 2.74
C SER A 465 -28.03 -40.28 3.62
N GLU A 466 -27.08 -39.48 3.14
CA GLU A 466 -25.82 -39.15 3.82
C GLU A 466 -25.92 -37.84 4.62
N LEU A 467 -27.00 -37.07 4.45
CA LEU A 467 -27.27 -35.89 5.27
C LEU A 467 -27.47 -36.34 6.74
N PRO A 468 -26.68 -35.80 7.69
CA PRO A 468 -26.88 -36.12 9.09
C PRO A 468 -28.35 -35.91 9.48
N TYR A 469 -28.95 -36.88 10.18
CA TYR A 469 -30.33 -36.80 10.69
C TYR A 469 -30.62 -35.58 11.59
N PHE A 470 -29.58 -34.80 11.93
CA PHE A 470 -29.61 -33.59 12.76
C PHE A 470 -29.04 -32.33 12.09
N SER A 471 -28.52 -32.38 10.85
CA SER A 471 -28.01 -31.18 10.17
C SER A 471 -29.17 -30.41 9.55
N ASN A 472 -29.47 -29.27 10.15
CA ASN A 472 -30.40 -28.28 9.63
C ASN A 472 -29.96 -27.89 8.20
N PRO A 473 -30.83 -28.00 7.17
CA PRO A 473 -30.54 -27.50 5.82
C PRO A 473 -30.04 -26.05 5.79
N GLU A 474 -30.46 -25.22 6.75
CA GLU A 474 -29.93 -23.86 6.92
C GLU A 474 -28.44 -23.83 7.26
N THR A 475 -27.93 -24.81 8.00
CA THR A 475 -26.49 -24.93 8.30
C THR A 475 -25.70 -25.27 7.03
N MET A 476 -26.27 -26.10 6.14
CA MET A 476 -25.65 -26.36 4.83
C MET A 476 -25.63 -25.11 3.96
N LYS A 477 -26.76 -24.39 3.89
CA LYS A 477 -26.86 -23.11 3.18
C LYS A 477 -25.81 -22.12 3.70
N MET A 478 -25.77 -21.88 5.01
CA MET A 478 -24.83 -20.95 5.64
C MET A 478 -23.36 -21.34 5.37
N ALA A 479 -23.03 -22.63 5.38
CA ALA A 479 -21.68 -23.09 5.06
C ALA A 479 -21.27 -22.82 3.61
N ILE A 480 -22.19 -22.99 2.65
CA ILE A 480 -21.95 -22.69 1.24
C ILE A 480 -21.85 -21.17 1.02
N GLU A 481 -22.73 -20.38 1.64
CA GLU A 481 -22.71 -18.91 1.55
C GLU A 481 -21.42 -18.32 2.14
N ASN A 482 -20.95 -18.86 3.27
CA ASN A 482 -19.74 -18.40 3.95
C ASN A 482 -18.45 -19.03 3.41
N ARG A 483 -18.53 -19.92 2.40
CA ARG A 483 -17.38 -20.68 1.88
C ARG A 483 -16.57 -21.39 2.99
N ASP A 484 -17.24 -21.84 4.05
CA ASP A 484 -16.60 -22.51 5.18
C ASP A 484 -16.13 -23.90 4.77
N VAL A 485 -14.86 -24.03 4.42
CA VAL A 485 -14.22 -25.22 3.86
C VAL A 485 -14.41 -26.46 4.73
N ALA A 486 -14.38 -26.32 6.05
CA ALA A 486 -14.50 -27.44 6.97
C ALA A 486 -15.91 -28.04 6.98
N ILE A 487 -16.94 -27.21 6.78
CA ILE A 487 -18.33 -27.64 6.70
C ILE A 487 -18.71 -27.97 5.25
N ALA A 488 -18.24 -27.21 4.27
CA ALA A 488 -18.49 -27.40 2.84
C ALA A 488 -17.82 -28.70 2.32
N GLY A 489 -16.66 -29.07 2.87
CA GLY A 489 -15.99 -30.36 2.62
C GLY A 489 -16.76 -31.59 3.11
N LEU A 490 -17.63 -31.45 4.13
CA LEU A 490 -18.57 -32.52 4.52
C LEU A 490 -19.68 -32.75 3.49
N TYR A 491 -19.85 -31.81 2.55
CA TYR A 491 -20.90 -31.81 1.52
C TYR A 491 -20.34 -31.80 0.08
N GLY A 492 -19.04 -32.09 -0.08
CA GLY A 492 -18.39 -32.27 -1.39
C GLY A 492 -17.83 -31.01 -2.05
N ALA A 493 -17.74 -29.88 -1.33
CA ALA A 493 -17.09 -28.67 -1.82
C ALA A 493 -15.62 -28.61 -1.38
N GLU A 494 -14.70 -28.58 -2.36
CA GLU A 494 -13.26 -28.38 -2.14
C GLU A 494 -12.94 -26.87 -2.04
N GLU A 495 -11.80 -26.51 -1.42
CA GLU A 495 -11.28 -25.15 -1.52
C GLU A 495 -11.15 -24.75 -2.99
N PRO A 496 -11.53 -23.52 -3.37
CA PRO A 496 -11.34 -23.06 -4.73
C PRO A 496 -9.84 -23.04 -5.00
N GLU A 497 -9.36 -23.96 -5.84
CA GLU A 497 -8.01 -23.89 -6.39
C GLU A 497 -7.84 -22.49 -6.99
N THR A 498 -6.82 -21.74 -6.58
CA THR A 498 -6.52 -20.45 -7.18
C THR A 498 -5.39 -20.58 -8.20
N SER A 499 -5.28 -19.62 -9.10
CA SER A 499 -4.18 -19.54 -10.06
C SER A 499 -3.82 -18.08 -10.32
N TYR A 500 -2.53 -17.83 -10.54
CA TYR A 500 -1.99 -16.50 -10.74
C TYR A 500 -2.23 -16.04 -12.17
N PHE A 501 -2.72 -14.81 -12.33
CA PHE A 501 -2.94 -14.16 -13.61
C PHE A 501 -2.31 -12.78 -13.62
N LEU A 502 -1.67 -12.45 -14.73
CA LEU A 502 -1.15 -11.13 -15.03
C LEU A 502 -1.98 -10.52 -16.17
N TYR A 503 -2.76 -9.50 -15.84
CA TYR A 503 -3.33 -8.64 -16.87
C TYR A 503 -2.28 -7.59 -17.24
N SER A 504 -1.94 -7.48 -18.53
CA SER A 504 -1.02 -6.46 -19.06
C SER A 504 -1.16 -6.38 -20.58
N ASP A 505 -0.92 -5.19 -21.16
CA ASP A 505 -1.10 -4.93 -22.60
C ASP A 505 -2.51 -5.31 -23.13
N GLY A 506 -3.53 -5.21 -22.26
CA GLY A 506 -4.91 -5.59 -22.60
C GLY A 506 -5.16 -7.09 -22.70
N VAL A 507 -4.20 -7.91 -22.28
CA VAL A 507 -4.27 -9.37 -22.32
C VAL A 507 -4.17 -9.92 -20.92
N ASP A 508 -5.03 -10.88 -20.63
CA ASP A 508 -5.07 -11.60 -19.37
C ASP A 508 -4.34 -12.94 -19.49
N LYS A 509 -3.27 -13.12 -18.72
CA LYS A 509 -2.25 -14.18 -18.92
C LYS A 509 -2.15 -15.05 -17.69
N GLU A 510 -2.34 -16.36 -17.81
CA GLU A 510 -2.10 -17.31 -16.71
C GLU A 510 -0.60 -17.49 -16.47
N LEU A 511 -0.19 -17.52 -15.19
CA LEU A 511 1.16 -17.84 -14.75
C LEU A 511 1.18 -19.25 -14.18
N ASP A 512 1.99 -20.12 -14.79
CA ASP A 512 2.25 -21.47 -14.27
C ASP A 512 3.44 -21.43 -13.32
N LEU A 513 3.17 -21.52 -12.01
CA LEU A 513 4.19 -21.50 -10.96
C LEU A 513 4.61 -22.90 -10.51
N ASP A 514 4.20 -23.97 -11.21
CA ASP A 514 4.53 -25.35 -10.86
C ASP A 514 4.18 -25.75 -9.40
N GLY A 515 3.16 -25.10 -8.82
CA GLY A 515 2.71 -25.32 -7.43
C GLY A 515 3.32 -24.37 -6.38
N GLN A 516 4.20 -23.46 -6.80
CA GLN A 516 4.75 -22.41 -5.93
C GLN A 516 3.77 -21.24 -5.75
N THR A 517 3.98 -20.45 -4.70
CA THR A 517 3.25 -19.22 -4.42
C THR A 517 4.15 -18.00 -4.59
N VAL A 518 3.55 -16.85 -4.93
CA VAL A 518 4.27 -15.57 -4.98
C VAL A 518 4.35 -15.00 -3.57
N ARG A 519 5.56 -14.87 -3.02
CA ARG A 519 5.82 -14.18 -1.73
C ARG A 519 5.89 -12.67 -1.89
N ARG A 520 6.54 -12.19 -2.95
CA ARG A 520 6.70 -10.76 -3.23
C ARG A 520 6.79 -10.48 -4.73
N GLY A 521 6.25 -9.36 -5.19
CA GLY A 521 6.33 -8.92 -6.57
C GLY A 521 6.68 -7.43 -6.69
N MET A 522 7.59 -7.08 -7.58
CA MET A 522 8.03 -5.69 -7.80
C MET A 522 8.15 -5.36 -9.29
N TYR A 523 7.69 -4.18 -9.69
CA TYR A 523 7.78 -3.72 -11.07
C TYR A 523 9.19 -3.22 -11.40
N ASP A 524 9.73 -3.69 -12.52
CA ASP A 524 10.95 -3.17 -13.12
C ASP A 524 10.59 -2.29 -14.31
N ALA A 525 10.49 -0.99 -14.01
CA ALA A 525 10.03 -0.01 -14.97
C ALA A 525 10.89 0.03 -16.24
N ARG A 526 12.21 -0.04 -16.01
CA ARG A 526 13.22 0.08 -17.04
C ARG A 526 13.20 -1.07 -18.02
N ASN A 527 12.92 -2.27 -17.52
CA ASN A 527 12.99 -3.49 -18.31
C ASN A 527 11.61 -4.00 -18.78
N ASN A 528 10.51 -3.35 -18.38
CA ASN A 528 9.12 -3.75 -18.72
C ASN A 528 8.76 -5.15 -18.26
N GLN A 529 9.10 -5.44 -17.01
CA GLN A 529 8.91 -6.75 -16.43
C GLN A 529 8.45 -6.62 -14.99
N LEU A 530 7.87 -7.69 -14.49
CA LEU A 530 7.61 -7.91 -13.08
C LEU A 530 8.66 -8.90 -12.57
N VAL A 531 9.25 -8.59 -11.42
CA VAL A 531 10.17 -9.45 -10.68
C VAL A 531 9.37 -10.11 -9.56
N LEU A 532 9.44 -11.44 -9.48
CA LEU A 532 8.67 -12.23 -8.54
C LEU A 532 9.63 -13.05 -7.67
N LEU A 533 9.44 -13.01 -6.35
CA LEU A 533 9.97 -14.01 -5.44
C LEU A 533 8.89 -15.07 -5.25
N VAL A 534 9.18 -16.29 -5.71
CA VAL A 534 8.29 -17.45 -5.62
C VAL A 534 8.91 -18.51 -4.72
N ALA A 535 8.07 -19.25 -4.00
CA ALA A 535 8.53 -20.31 -3.11
C ALA A 535 7.47 -21.41 -3.01
N ASP A 536 7.88 -22.61 -2.60
CA ASP A 536 6.94 -23.68 -2.26
C ASP A 536 6.01 -23.22 -1.12
N GLU A 537 4.75 -23.64 -1.20
CA GLU A 537 3.75 -23.31 -0.18
C GLU A 537 4.17 -23.87 1.19
N ASP A 538 4.48 -22.97 2.13
CA ASP A 538 4.81 -23.32 3.52
C ASP A 538 3.59 -24.01 4.17
N LYS A 539 3.62 -25.35 4.24
CA LYS A 539 2.57 -26.17 4.88
C LYS A 539 2.60 -26.08 6.41
N GLY A 540 2.64 -24.88 6.96
CA GLY A 540 2.85 -24.67 8.39
C GLY A 540 2.53 -23.26 8.89
N ALA A 541 1.31 -22.77 8.66
CA ALA A 541 0.76 -21.64 9.40
C ALA A 541 0.51 -22.02 10.88
N ASP A 542 1.58 -22.22 11.68
CA ASP A 542 1.46 -22.26 13.15
C ASP A 542 2.78 -22.08 13.93
N SER A 543 3.79 -21.39 13.39
CA SER A 543 4.91 -20.95 14.23
C SER A 543 5.65 -19.75 13.66
N SER A 544 5.64 -18.64 14.39
CA SER A 544 6.51 -17.46 14.23
C SER A 544 8.03 -17.75 14.38
N ASP A 545 8.42 -19.02 14.41
CA ASP A 545 9.75 -19.51 14.80
C ASP A 545 10.46 -20.31 13.68
N GLN A 546 9.82 -20.50 12.52
CA GLN A 546 10.45 -21.15 11.36
C GLN A 546 11.08 -20.10 10.45
N GLU A 547 12.37 -20.32 10.11
CA GLU A 547 13.04 -19.57 9.05
C GLU A 547 12.33 -19.92 7.74
N GLU A 548 11.79 -18.94 7.04
CA GLU A 548 11.21 -19.15 5.72
C GLU A 548 12.28 -19.74 4.79
N GLU A 549 11.98 -20.88 4.16
CA GLU A 549 12.94 -21.48 3.23
C GLU A 549 13.16 -20.52 2.05
N PRO A 550 14.40 -20.33 1.56
CA PRO A 550 14.66 -19.46 0.41
C PRO A 550 13.85 -19.86 -0.84
N GLY A 551 13.44 -18.87 -1.61
CA GLY A 551 12.69 -19.03 -2.86
C GLY A 551 13.53 -18.83 -4.12
N GLU A 552 12.85 -18.84 -5.26
CA GLU A 552 13.40 -18.52 -6.58
C GLU A 552 12.96 -17.11 -7.00
N LEU A 553 13.89 -16.33 -7.56
CA LEU A 553 13.55 -15.10 -8.27
C LEU A 553 13.25 -15.41 -9.73
N MET A 554 12.10 -14.94 -10.19
CA MET A 554 11.61 -15.07 -11.54
C MET A 554 11.32 -13.70 -12.13
N THR A 555 11.41 -13.58 -13.45
CA THR A 555 10.96 -12.38 -14.16
C THR A 555 9.90 -12.74 -15.19
N VAL A 556 8.93 -11.85 -15.39
CA VAL A 556 7.90 -12.00 -16.42
C VAL A 556 7.74 -10.70 -17.19
N SER A 557 7.77 -10.76 -18.52
CA SER A 557 7.54 -9.57 -19.34
C SER A 557 6.09 -9.12 -19.25
N LEU A 558 5.88 -7.81 -19.13
CA LEU A 558 4.54 -7.25 -19.23
C LEU A 558 4.02 -7.20 -20.67
N SER A 559 4.89 -7.40 -21.65
CA SER A 559 4.50 -7.44 -23.06
C SER A 559 4.31 -8.85 -23.61
N GLY A 560 3.55 -8.94 -24.70
CA GLY A 560 3.25 -10.19 -25.39
C GLY A 560 1.90 -10.78 -24.98
N GLU A 561 1.53 -11.89 -25.62
CA GLU A 561 0.22 -12.55 -25.42
C GLU A 561 0.25 -13.62 -24.31
N THR A 562 1.44 -13.99 -23.82
CA THR A 562 1.64 -15.06 -22.81
C THR A 562 2.57 -14.58 -21.70
N ALA A 563 2.39 -15.09 -20.48
CA ALA A 563 3.30 -14.87 -19.37
C ALA A 563 4.36 -15.98 -19.34
N GLU A 564 5.53 -15.73 -19.94
CA GLU A 564 6.68 -16.63 -19.82
C GLU A 564 7.50 -16.23 -18.59
N LEU A 565 7.59 -17.14 -17.63
CA LEU A 565 8.44 -16.97 -16.45
C LEU A 565 9.88 -17.36 -16.79
N VAL A 566 10.79 -16.44 -16.53
CA VAL A 566 12.22 -16.61 -16.78
C VAL A 566 12.94 -16.66 -15.43
N PRO A 567 13.57 -17.79 -15.06
CA PRO A 567 14.40 -17.87 -13.88
C PRO A 567 15.51 -16.83 -13.88
N TYR A 568 15.65 -16.14 -12.76
CA TYR A 568 16.60 -15.07 -12.56
C TYR A 568 17.69 -15.45 -11.56
N ASP A 569 17.33 -15.89 -10.36
CA ASP A 569 18.27 -16.40 -9.36
C ASP A 569 17.58 -17.39 -8.41
N GLU A 570 18.36 -18.23 -7.73
CA GLU A 570 17.91 -19.25 -6.78
C GLU A 570 18.43 -18.94 -5.37
N ASP A 571 17.89 -19.61 -4.35
CA ASP A 571 18.27 -19.44 -2.95
C ASP A 571 18.09 -17.99 -2.44
N VAL A 572 16.99 -17.32 -2.82
CA VAL A 572 16.71 -15.94 -2.44
C VAL A 572 15.78 -15.87 -1.23
N SER A 573 16.22 -15.22 -0.17
CA SER A 573 15.44 -15.08 1.07
C SER A 573 14.45 -13.91 0.99
N SER A 574 14.88 -12.76 0.45
CA SER A 574 14.04 -11.56 0.35
C SER A 574 14.33 -10.76 -0.92
N LEU A 575 13.27 -10.29 -1.59
CA LEU A 575 13.34 -9.32 -2.66
C LEU A 575 13.22 -7.91 -2.06
N GLU A 576 14.25 -7.09 -2.17
CA GLU A 576 14.36 -5.84 -1.39
C GLU A 576 13.92 -4.59 -2.17
N LEU A 577 14.45 -4.40 -3.38
CA LEU A 577 14.32 -3.15 -4.13
C LEU A 577 14.52 -3.39 -5.63
N VAL A 578 13.71 -2.73 -6.46
CA VAL A 578 13.98 -2.60 -7.90
C VAL A 578 14.16 -1.13 -8.25
N TYR A 579 15.41 -0.75 -8.55
CA TYR A 579 15.80 0.66 -8.71
C TYR A 579 16.80 0.86 -9.85
N GLY A 580 16.55 1.84 -10.71
CA GLY A 580 17.40 2.13 -11.87
C GLY A 580 17.57 0.95 -12.85
N GLY A 581 16.63 -0.01 -12.85
CA GLY A 581 16.67 -1.29 -13.58
C GLY A 581 17.64 -2.33 -13.03
N ASN A 582 18.10 -2.15 -11.79
CA ASN A 582 18.79 -3.19 -11.02
C ASN A 582 17.81 -3.86 -10.06
N ILE A 583 18.04 -5.15 -9.81
CA ILE A 583 17.27 -5.96 -8.86
C ILE A 583 18.15 -6.20 -7.65
N TYR A 584 17.69 -5.76 -6.47
CA TYR A 584 18.36 -5.91 -5.19
C TYR A 584 17.60 -6.92 -4.33
N TYR A 585 18.31 -7.88 -3.76
CA TYR A 585 17.74 -8.97 -2.99
C TYR A 585 18.77 -9.54 -2.01
N LEU A 586 18.28 -10.19 -0.96
CA LEU A 586 19.10 -10.85 0.05
C LEU A 586 19.10 -12.36 -0.11
N LYS A 587 20.25 -12.97 0.12
CA LYS A 587 20.40 -14.42 0.37
C LYS A 587 20.86 -14.64 1.80
N ASP A 588 20.73 -15.88 2.28
CA ASP A 588 21.25 -16.31 3.58
C ASP A 588 20.76 -15.45 4.77
N VAL A 589 19.50 -14.98 4.73
CA VAL A 589 18.93 -14.15 5.79
C VAL A 589 18.77 -14.99 7.07
N GLY A 590 19.55 -14.66 8.10
CA GLY A 590 19.48 -15.34 9.39
C GLY A 590 18.33 -14.84 10.28
N LYS A 591 18.12 -15.48 11.44
CA LYS A 591 17.11 -15.10 12.45
C LYS A 591 17.13 -13.65 12.92
N ASN A 592 18.24 -12.95 12.68
CA ASN A 592 18.37 -11.55 13.02
C ASN A 592 17.79 -10.61 11.96
N GLY A 593 17.34 -11.13 10.80
CA GLY A 593 16.88 -10.32 9.68
C GLY A 593 18.04 -9.64 8.96
N GLU A 594 19.18 -10.33 8.86
CA GLU A 594 20.39 -9.86 8.19
C GLU A 594 20.84 -10.93 7.20
N GLY A 595 21.26 -10.52 6.01
CA GLY A 595 21.74 -11.42 4.96
C GLY A 595 22.71 -10.77 3.98
N ASP A 596 23.03 -11.52 2.94
CA ASP A 596 23.99 -11.13 1.92
C ASP A 596 23.27 -10.41 0.78
N LEU A 597 23.63 -9.16 0.53
CA LEU A 597 23.02 -8.35 -0.52
C LEU A 597 23.63 -8.66 -1.89
N TYR A 598 22.73 -8.90 -2.84
CA TYR A 598 23.05 -9.05 -4.25
C TYR A 598 22.41 -7.92 -5.06
N ARG A 599 23.12 -7.45 -6.09
CA ARG A 599 22.62 -6.56 -7.12
C ARG A 599 22.78 -7.26 -8.46
N SER A 600 21.66 -7.65 -9.06
CA SER A 600 21.63 -8.31 -10.36
C SER A 600 22.62 -9.50 -10.49
N GLN A 601 22.53 -10.46 -9.57
CA GLN A 601 23.39 -11.66 -9.48
C GLN A 601 24.84 -11.43 -9.04
N GLU A 602 25.23 -10.19 -8.72
CA GLU A 602 26.54 -9.87 -8.18
C GLU A 602 26.42 -9.61 -6.67
N SER A 603 27.20 -10.32 -5.85
CA SER A 603 27.28 -10.07 -4.40
C SER A 603 27.93 -8.71 -4.14
N MET A 604 27.33 -7.92 -3.26
CA MET A 604 27.71 -6.53 -2.99
C MET A 604 28.23 -6.35 -1.56
N MET A 605 27.47 -6.83 -0.58
CA MET A 605 27.70 -6.58 0.85
C MET A 605 27.16 -7.74 1.70
N TYR A 606 27.68 -7.86 2.92
CA TYR A 606 27.28 -8.84 3.91
C TYR A 606 26.60 -8.14 5.09
N ASP A 607 25.89 -8.91 5.92
CA ASP A 607 25.24 -8.41 7.14
C ASP A 607 24.27 -7.24 6.88
N VAL A 608 23.60 -7.26 5.71
CA VAL A 608 22.62 -6.25 5.31
C VAL A 608 21.28 -6.58 5.92
N ARG A 609 20.66 -5.59 6.56
CA ARG A 609 19.35 -5.75 7.17
C ARG A 609 18.25 -5.91 6.10
N GLU A 610 17.35 -6.86 6.31
CA GLU A 610 16.11 -7.01 5.57
C GLU A 610 15.23 -5.75 5.65
N ASN A 611 14.66 -5.34 4.51
CA ASN A 611 14.00 -4.04 4.29
C ASN A 611 14.89 -2.83 4.63
N GLY A 612 16.21 -2.99 4.52
CA GLY A 612 17.23 -2.00 4.87
C GLY A 612 17.82 -1.26 3.67
N LEU A 613 17.07 -1.11 2.57
CA LEU A 613 17.52 -0.44 1.35
C LEU A 613 16.66 0.79 1.01
N TRP A 614 17.32 1.88 0.61
CA TRP A 614 16.65 3.12 0.19
C TRP A 614 17.23 3.67 -1.10
N ALA A 615 16.36 4.07 -2.02
CA ALA A 615 16.76 4.78 -3.22
C ALA A 615 17.27 6.19 -2.89
N VAL A 616 18.33 6.63 -3.59
CA VAL A 616 18.83 8.01 -3.49
C VAL A 616 18.15 8.87 -4.56
N PRO A 617 17.49 9.99 -4.20
CA PRO A 617 16.85 10.88 -5.17
C PRO A 617 17.79 11.40 -6.27
N ASP A 618 17.25 11.59 -7.47
CA ASP A 618 17.96 12.08 -8.67
C ASP A 618 19.25 11.32 -9.03
N SER A 619 19.35 10.07 -8.59
CA SER A 619 20.54 9.22 -8.69
C SER A 619 20.18 7.80 -9.13
N LYS A 620 21.18 6.92 -9.24
CA LYS A 620 21.03 5.46 -9.35
C LYS A 620 21.64 4.73 -8.15
N ALA A 621 22.06 5.47 -7.14
CA ALA A 621 22.65 4.93 -5.92
C ALA A 621 21.55 4.43 -4.97
N VAL A 622 21.97 3.52 -4.10
CA VAL A 622 21.14 2.94 -3.04
C VAL A 622 21.88 3.10 -1.72
N ILE A 623 21.16 3.41 -0.65
CA ILE A 623 21.67 3.37 0.71
C ILE A 623 21.29 2.00 1.29
N ALA A 624 22.24 1.34 1.94
CA ALA A 624 22.04 0.06 2.63
C ALA A 624 22.42 0.16 4.11
N LEU A 625 21.64 -0.48 4.97
CA LEU A 625 21.93 -0.61 6.40
C LEU A 625 22.60 -1.97 6.67
N THR A 626 23.77 -1.93 7.33
CA THR A 626 24.48 -3.12 7.81
C THR A 626 24.68 -3.12 9.31
N ASP A 627 25.12 -4.26 9.85
CA ASP A 627 25.56 -4.41 11.24
C ASP A 627 24.48 -3.96 12.25
N TYR A 628 23.23 -4.39 12.04
CA TYR A 628 22.11 -3.88 12.82
C TYR A 628 22.01 -4.57 14.19
N ASP A 629 22.20 -3.81 15.26
CA ASP A 629 22.02 -4.31 16.62
C ASP A 629 20.59 -4.06 17.10
N LYS A 630 19.80 -5.13 17.23
CA LYS A 630 18.40 -5.07 17.71
C LYS A 630 18.22 -4.42 19.09
N LYS A 631 19.24 -4.40 19.96
CA LYS A 631 19.10 -3.90 21.34
C LYS A 631 19.23 -2.38 21.40
N SER A 632 20.20 -1.85 20.67
CA SER A 632 20.44 -0.42 20.52
C SER A 632 19.61 0.18 19.38
N GLN A 633 19.08 -0.69 18.51
CA GLN A 633 18.39 -0.34 17.28
C GLN A 633 19.23 0.56 16.36
N THR A 634 20.55 0.40 16.38
CA THR A 634 21.47 1.13 15.51
C THR A 634 22.10 0.22 14.47
N GLY A 635 22.57 0.81 13.38
CA GLY A 635 23.36 0.13 12.36
C GLY A 635 24.29 1.10 11.64
N THR A 636 24.91 0.59 10.58
CA THR A 636 25.86 1.30 9.72
C THR A 636 25.22 1.60 8.38
N LEU A 637 25.16 2.88 8.01
CA LEU A 637 24.72 3.29 6.68
C LEU A 637 25.88 3.21 5.69
N ASN A 638 25.59 2.59 4.55
CA ASN A 638 26.49 2.42 3.43
C ASN A 638 25.87 2.96 2.16
N LEU A 639 26.67 3.62 1.32
CA LEU A 639 26.24 4.14 0.02
C LEU A 639 26.76 3.24 -1.11
N LEU A 640 25.83 2.63 -1.83
CA LEU A 640 26.07 1.78 -2.99
C LEU A 640 25.86 2.58 -4.28
N ARG A 641 26.96 3.06 -4.87
CA ARG A 641 26.92 3.75 -6.17
C ARG A 641 26.66 2.78 -7.31
N ALA A 642 26.00 3.26 -8.36
CA ALA A 642 25.56 2.42 -9.48
C ALA A 642 26.69 1.67 -10.21
N ASP A 643 27.90 2.22 -10.21
CA ASP A 643 29.10 1.66 -10.85
C ASP A 643 30.11 1.10 -9.84
N SER A 644 29.80 1.09 -8.55
CA SER A 644 30.64 0.48 -7.52
C SER A 644 30.37 -1.02 -7.41
N GLU A 645 31.43 -1.80 -7.12
CA GLU A 645 31.35 -3.22 -6.77
C GLU A 645 31.22 -3.43 -5.24
N GLU A 646 31.43 -2.39 -4.43
CA GLU A 646 31.38 -2.43 -2.96
C GLU A 646 30.61 -1.21 -2.40
N GLY A 647 30.05 -1.34 -1.19
CA GLY A 647 29.45 -0.21 -0.47
C GLY A 647 30.48 0.68 0.22
N GLU A 648 30.23 1.99 0.25
CA GLU A 648 31.02 2.96 1.02
C GLU A 648 30.33 3.24 2.35
N GLU A 649 30.98 2.90 3.48
CA GLU A 649 30.49 3.31 4.81
C GLU A 649 30.43 4.84 4.89
N ILE A 650 29.24 5.38 5.16
CA ILE A 650 29.04 6.83 5.33
C ILE A 650 28.84 7.22 6.80
N ALA A 651 28.20 6.38 7.62
CA ALA A 651 28.06 6.63 9.05
C ALA A 651 27.72 5.35 9.81
N ALA A 652 28.17 5.29 11.06
CA ALA A 652 27.85 4.22 12.01
C ALA A 652 27.00 4.75 13.18
N ASP A 653 26.48 3.84 14.00
CA ASP A 653 25.62 4.16 15.14
C ASP A 653 24.37 4.97 14.74
N ILE A 654 23.84 4.68 13.55
CA ILE A 654 22.62 5.30 13.02
C ILE A 654 21.42 4.52 13.53
N TYR A 655 20.58 5.20 14.31
CA TYR A 655 19.35 4.61 14.80
C TYR A 655 18.37 4.35 13.65
N LEU A 656 17.71 3.19 13.62
CA LEU A 656 16.73 2.87 12.58
C LEU A 656 15.30 3.12 13.06
N ASP A 657 14.78 4.28 12.67
CA ASP A 657 13.36 4.59 12.58
C ASP A 657 13.19 5.55 11.39
N ALA A 658 11.98 5.71 10.87
CA ALA A 658 11.62 6.34 9.59
C ALA A 658 12.16 7.77 9.31
N ILE A 659 12.88 8.37 10.25
CA ILE A 659 13.14 9.81 10.34
C ILE A 659 14.64 10.12 10.57
N THR A 660 15.53 9.11 10.57
CA THR A 660 16.92 9.31 11.04
C THR A 660 17.96 9.59 9.97
N PHE A 661 17.66 9.41 8.69
CA PHE A 661 18.49 9.98 7.61
C PHE A 661 17.65 10.55 6.46
N THR A 662 18.23 11.49 5.72
CA THR A 662 17.63 12.01 4.48
C THR A 662 18.71 12.29 3.45
N ALA A 663 18.51 11.72 2.25
CA ALA A 663 19.36 11.94 1.10
C ALA A 663 18.71 12.95 0.14
N PHE A 664 19.40 14.05 -0.13
CA PHE A 664 19.06 14.99 -1.22
C PHE A 664 19.82 14.68 -2.52
N GLY A 665 20.67 13.65 -2.45
CA GLY A 665 21.51 13.17 -3.54
C GLY A 665 22.72 12.43 -2.99
N GLU A 666 23.50 11.88 -3.90
CA GLU A 666 24.69 11.06 -3.62
C GLU A 666 25.79 11.73 -2.78
N ASP A 667 25.82 13.07 -2.79
CA ASP A 667 26.84 13.89 -2.13
C ASP A 667 26.23 14.82 -1.05
N CYS A 668 24.97 14.56 -0.66
CA CYS A 668 24.25 15.41 0.28
C CYS A 668 23.27 14.56 1.10
N ILE A 669 23.78 14.01 2.21
CA ILE A 669 23.02 13.12 3.10
C ILE A 669 23.15 13.63 4.53
N PHE A 670 22.03 13.79 5.23
CA PHE A 670 21.96 14.16 6.63
C PHE A 670 21.48 12.97 7.46
N MET A 671 22.05 12.79 8.65
CA MET A 671 21.80 11.61 9.48
C MET A 671 21.81 12.00 10.96
N LEU A 672 21.06 11.28 11.80
CA LEU A 672 21.16 11.33 13.26
C LEU A 672 21.91 10.11 13.77
N SER A 673 22.96 10.35 14.57
CA SER A 673 23.77 9.33 15.25
C SER A 673 23.77 9.53 16.76
N ASP A 674 24.11 8.48 17.52
CA ASP A 674 24.19 8.53 19.01
C ASP A 674 22.90 9.07 19.65
N TYR A 675 21.75 8.76 19.05
CA TYR A 675 20.47 9.25 19.54
C TYR A 675 20.09 8.50 20.82
N ASN A 676 19.83 9.23 21.90
CA ASN A 676 19.39 8.66 23.16
C ASN A 676 17.96 9.10 23.45
N PHE A 677 17.08 8.11 23.65
CA PHE A 677 15.64 8.31 23.84
C PHE A 677 15.26 8.89 25.20
N GLU A 678 16.08 8.69 26.22
CA GLU A 678 15.87 9.31 27.52
C GLU A 678 16.11 10.82 27.44
N ARG A 679 17.17 11.25 26.74
CA ARG A 679 17.46 12.68 26.51
C ARG A 679 16.75 13.27 25.29
N ARG A 680 16.19 12.42 24.42
CA ARG A 680 15.58 12.75 23.12
C ARG A 680 16.50 13.66 22.28
N SER A 681 17.77 13.29 22.19
CA SER A 681 18.76 14.03 21.41
C SER A 681 19.93 13.16 20.94
N GLY A 682 20.52 13.56 19.83
CA GLY A 682 21.71 12.96 19.22
C GLY A 682 22.54 13.97 18.45
N ASP A 683 23.47 13.47 17.65
CA ASP A 683 24.34 14.28 16.80
C ASP A 683 23.80 14.31 15.37
N LEU A 684 23.64 15.52 14.81
CA LEU A 684 23.32 15.70 13.40
C LEU A 684 24.58 15.65 12.56
N LEU A 685 24.67 14.64 11.71
CA LEU A 685 25.76 14.42 10.77
C LEU A 685 25.39 14.90 9.37
N TYR A 686 26.41 15.28 8.59
CA TYR A 686 26.31 15.58 7.17
C TYR A 686 27.43 14.91 6.38
N TYR A 687 27.05 14.15 5.36
CA TYR A 687 27.93 13.56 4.37
C TYR A 687 27.92 14.37 3.07
N ASN A 688 29.12 14.73 2.60
CA ASN A 688 29.35 15.62 1.46
C ASN A 688 29.81 14.93 0.16
N GLY A 689 29.65 13.61 0.08
CA GLY A 689 30.17 12.79 -1.03
C GLY A 689 31.62 12.32 -0.86
N LYS A 690 32.27 12.68 0.25
CA LYS A 690 33.66 12.29 0.56
C LYS A 690 33.91 11.95 2.01
N GLU A 691 33.32 12.73 2.91
CA GLU A 691 33.47 12.55 4.35
C GLU A 691 32.17 12.93 5.06
N THR A 692 32.01 12.37 6.26
CA THR A 692 30.93 12.69 7.19
C THR A 692 31.47 13.53 8.32
N LYS A 693 30.71 14.55 8.72
CA LYS A 693 31.06 15.45 9.83
C LYS A 693 29.84 15.78 10.68
N THR A 694 30.06 15.95 11.98
CA THR A 694 29.05 16.48 12.90
C THR A 694 28.83 17.97 12.64
N LEU A 695 27.57 18.36 12.46
CA LEU A 695 27.14 19.75 12.28
C LEU A 695 26.68 20.37 13.59
N GLU A 696 25.92 19.62 14.39
CA GLU A 696 25.37 20.06 15.66
C GLU A 696 25.16 18.85 16.58
N SER A 697 25.26 19.08 17.88
CA SER A 697 24.98 18.10 18.93
C SER A 697 23.72 18.48 19.68
N ASP A 698 23.17 17.54 20.45
CA ASP A 698 21.91 17.75 21.18
C ASP A 698 20.75 18.12 20.24
N VAL A 699 20.72 17.51 19.05
CA VAL A 699 19.65 17.64 18.06
C VAL A 699 18.53 16.67 18.41
N THR A 700 17.32 17.19 18.61
CA THR A 700 16.12 16.42 18.92
C THR A 700 15.51 15.79 17.67
N ALA A 701 15.43 16.55 16.58
CA ALA A 701 14.89 16.10 15.31
C ALA A 701 15.39 17.00 14.19
N TYR A 702 15.34 16.53 12.95
CA TYR A 702 15.53 17.37 11.77
C TYR A 702 14.48 17.06 10.71
N PHE A 703 14.29 18.01 9.80
CA PHE A 703 13.27 18.02 8.78
C PHE A 703 13.91 18.19 7.41
N ALA A 704 13.41 17.42 6.46
CA ALA A 704 13.76 17.53 5.06
C ALA A 704 12.50 17.82 4.24
N GLU A 705 12.51 18.92 3.47
CA GLU A 705 11.53 19.12 2.41
C GLU A 705 11.80 18.07 1.32
N TYR A 706 10.93 17.07 1.14
CA TYR A 706 11.09 16.09 0.06
C TYR A 706 10.64 16.69 -1.29
N PRO A 707 11.52 16.85 -2.28
CA PRO A 707 11.12 17.27 -3.62
C PRO A 707 10.48 16.09 -4.37
N GLY A 708 9.15 16.04 -4.41
CA GLY A 708 8.41 15.24 -5.39
C GLY A 708 8.24 13.74 -5.10
N SER A 709 8.46 13.28 -3.86
CA SER A 709 7.92 11.99 -3.42
C SER A 709 6.55 12.22 -2.79
N ASP A 710 5.58 11.38 -3.13
CA ASP A 710 4.42 11.16 -2.29
C ASP A 710 4.92 10.71 -0.91
N ALA A 711 5.06 11.65 0.03
CA ALA A 711 5.39 11.37 1.43
C ALA A 711 4.37 10.42 2.10
N ALA A 712 3.26 10.13 1.42
CA ALA A 712 2.23 9.16 1.80
C ALA A 712 2.73 7.74 2.06
N ALA A 713 3.84 7.29 1.46
CA ALA A 713 4.28 5.91 1.64
C ALA A 713 4.94 5.65 3.00
N TYR A 714 5.41 6.70 3.68
CA TYR A 714 6.22 6.55 4.90
C TYR A 714 5.41 6.63 6.20
N PHE A 715 4.19 7.15 6.16
CA PHE A 715 3.42 7.53 7.35
C PHE A 715 1.97 7.03 7.30
N SER A 716 1.75 5.76 6.94
CA SER A 716 0.43 5.15 7.11
C SER A 716 0.11 5.00 8.61
N GLY A 717 -1.12 5.32 9.01
CA GLY A 717 -1.56 5.34 10.41
C GLY A 717 -1.38 4.01 11.15
N GLU A 718 -1.33 2.87 10.45
CA GLU A 718 -1.08 1.56 11.05
C GLU A 718 0.37 1.37 11.53
N ASN A 719 1.35 1.92 10.81
CA ASN A 719 2.75 1.92 11.26
C ASN A 719 2.92 2.85 12.47
N ILE A 720 2.18 3.95 12.53
CA ILE A 720 2.27 4.93 13.62
C ILE A 720 1.60 4.43 14.90
N ASP A 721 0.47 3.72 14.82
CA ASP A 721 -0.13 3.06 15.98
C ASP A 721 0.73 1.87 16.44
N ALA A 722 1.41 1.17 15.53
CA ALA A 722 2.40 0.15 15.90
C ALA A 722 3.64 0.77 16.57
N ILE A 723 4.14 1.91 16.09
CA ILE A 723 5.25 2.70 16.67
C ILE A 723 4.86 3.24 18.04
N SER A 724 3.67 3.84 18.17
CA SER A 724 3.19 4.39 19.43
C SER A 724 2.86 3.29 20.45
N ASN A 725 2.32 2.15 20.01
CA ASN A 725 2.08 1.00 20.89
C ASN A 725 3.37 0.23 21.23
N ALA A 726 4.39 0.22 20.37
CA ALA A 726 5.71 -0.34 20.67
C ALA A 726 6.46 0.54 21.68
N LEU A 727 6.45 1.86 21.50
CA LEU A 727 7.01 2.84 22.44
C LEU A 727 6.29 2.78 23.80
N VAL A 728 4.97 2.62 23.82
CA VAL A 728 4.19 2.46 25.06
C VAL A 728 4.41 1.08 25.69
N ARG A 729 4.48 -0.01 24.91
CA ARG A 729 4.76 -1.36 25.44
C ARG A 729 6.14 -1.46 26.09
N ASP A 730 7.17 -0.87 25.48
CA ASP A 730 8.54 -0.94 26.01
C ASP A 730 8.71 -0.06 27.26
N PHE A 731 8.00 1.06 27.34
CA PHE A 731 7.93 1.89 28.56
C PHE A 731 7.32 1.14 29.76
N TYR A 732 6.35 0.23 29.51
CA TYR A 732 5.75 -0.59 30.55
C TYR A 732 6.53 -1.90 30.84
N SER A 733 7.30 -2.45 29.90
CA SER A 733 8.07 -3.67 30.13
C SER A 733 9.31 -3.45 31.01
N ASP A 734 9.94 -2.28 30.93
CA ASP A 734 11.15 -1.96 31.71
C ASP A 734 10.87 -1.59 33.18
N PHE A 735 9.63 -1.24 33.51
CA PHE A 735 9.19 -1.07 34.92
C PHE A 735 8.67 -2.37 35.58
N GLY A 736 8.59 -3.48 34.86
CA GLY A 736 8.18 -4.79 35.39
C GLY A 736 9.23 -5.56 36.20
N GLY A 737 10.37 -4.93 36.50
CA GLY A 737 11.58 -5.60 37.01
C GLY A 737 12.01 -5.28 38.44
N ARG A 738 11.18 -4.66 39.31
CA ARG A 738 11.52 -4.53 40.75
C ARG A 738 10.29 -4.67 41.64
N GLY A 739 10.26 -5.79 42.38
CA GLY A 739 9.18 -6.10 43.30
C GLY A 739 8.95 -5.05 44.40
N ALA A 740 7.73 -4.53 44.45
CA ALA A 740 7.04 -4.09 45.65
C ALA A 740 5.55 -4.47 45.49
N GLY A 741 4.92 -4.89 46.58
CA GLY A 741 3.71 -5.71 46.60
C GLY A 741 2.45 -5.07 46.06
N ALA A 742 1.57 -5.92 45.52
CA ALA A 742 0.20 -5.62 45.17
C ALA A 742 -0.61 -5.32 46.43
N GLU A 743 -0.80 -4.04 46.77
CA GLU A 743 -1.92 -3.56 47.61
C GLU A 743 -2.22 -2.04 47.53
N GLU A 744 -1.51 -1.24 46.72
CA GLU A 744 -1.75 0.23 46.62
C GLU A 744 -2.25 0.76 45.26
N THR A 745 -2.39 -0.06 44.21
CA THR A 745 -2.81 0.42 42.88
C THR A 745 -4.32 0.54 42.66
N THR A 746 -5.15 0.13 43.61
CA THR A 746 -6.62 0.28 43.53
C THR A 746 -7.16 1.59 44.10
N ALA A 747 -6.31 2.48 44.63
CA ALA A 747 -6.75 3.77 45.20
C ALA A 747 -6.59 4.97 44.25
N ALA A 748 -5.70 4.90 43.24
CA ALA A 748 -5.45 6.02 42.32
C ALA A 748 -6.39 6.04 41.11
N ALA A 749 -6.98 4.89 40.73
CA ALA A 749 -7.92 4.80 39.61
C ALA A 749 -9.32 5.37 39.94
N SER A 750 -9.68 5.46 41.23
CA SER A 750 -11.00 5.99 41.65
C SER A 750 -11.05 7.51 41.83
N GLU A 751 -9.92 8.22 41.80
CA GLU A 751 -9.91 9.70 41.92
C GLU A 751 -9.81 10.43 40.57
N ALA A 752 -9.55 9.72 39.46
CA ALA A 752 -9.51 10.30 38.11
C ALA A 752 -10.89 10.39 37.42
N GLU A 753 -11.85 9.54 37.81
CA GLU A 753 -13.21 9.54 37.22
C GLU A 753 -14.15 10.61 37.79
N GLU A 754 -13.85 11.23 38.95
CA GLU A 754 -14.72 12.25 39.54
C GLU A 754 -14.48 13.69 39.02
N ARG A 755 -13.50 13.91 38.13
CA ARG A 755 -13.08 15.27 37.73
C ARG A 755 -13.61 15.78 36.39
N TRP A 756 -14.27 14.94 35.58
CA TRP A 756 -14.72 15.27 34.22
C TRP A 756 -16.25 15.18 34.03
N ALA A 757 -17.03 15.68 34.99
CA ALA A 757 -18.47 15.86 34.79
C ALA A 757 -18.94 17.30 35.14
N SER A 758 -19.51 17.96 34.11
CA SER A 758 -20.39 19.15 34.14
C SER A 758 -19.72 20.54 34.11
N PRO A 759 -20.27 21.50 33.32
CA PRO A 759 -21.45 22.22 33.77
C PRO A 759 -22.67 22.25 32.81
N GLU A 760 -23.81 21.88 33.38
CA GLU A 760 -25.10 22.58 33.39
C GLU A 760 -25.67 23.19 32.08
N THR A 761 -26.76 22.58 31.58
CA THR A 761 -27.97 23.33 31.19
C THR A 761 -29.23 22.57 31.61
N GLU A 762 -30.01 23.19 32.50
CA GLU A 762 -31.32 22.75 32.99
C GLU A 762 -32.47 23.05 32.00
N ALA A 763 -33.47 22.16 32.08
CA ALA A 763 -34.92 22.37 31.92
C ALA A 763 -35.61 22.10 30.56
N ALA A 764 -36.22 20.91 30.46
CA ALA A 764 -37.69 20.66 30.46
C ALA A 764 -37.99 19.32 29.71
N ALA A 765 -38.15 18.19 30.41
CA ALA A 765 -39.38 17.69 31.08
C ALA A 765 -40.35 16.88 30.18
N GLU A 766 -40.32 15.56 30.43
CA GLU A 766 -41.43 14.60 30.63
C GLU A 766 -41.99 13.68 29.52
N ALA A 767 -42.06 12.39 29.95
CA ALA A 767 -42.82 11.21 29.50
C ALA A 767 -42.22 10.37 28.36
N GLY A 768 -41.99 9.05 28.46
CA GLY A 768 -42.26 8.05 29.50
C GLY A 768 -42.15 6.62 28.89
N SER A 769 -41.99 5.61 29.77
CA SER A 769 -42.01 4.13 29.57
C SER A 769 -40.87 3.52 28.73
N GLU A 770 -39.92 2.75 29.26
CA GLU A 770 -39.91 1.47 30.03
C GLU A 770 -39.47 0.29 29.14
N ASP A 771 -38.45 -0.41 29.66
CA ASP A 771 -37.99 -1.79 29.44
C ASP A 771 -37.06 -2.17 28.26
N ASP A 772 -35.76 -2.14 28.55
CA ASP A 772 -34.87 -3.31 28.73
C ASP A 772 -35.07 -4.56 27.84
N SER A 773 -34.08 -4.88 26.99
CA SER A 773 -33.08 -5.93 27.26
C SER A 773 -32.32 -6.40 26.00
N TRP A 774 -31.06 -5.98 25.93
CA TRP A 774 -29.84 -6.75 25.63
C TRP A 774 -29.91 -8.09 24.86
N TRP A 775 -29.42 -7.97 23.62
CA TRP A 775 -28.61 -8.85 22.76
C TRP A 775 -28.02 -10.16 23.28
N TYR A 776 -28.20 -11.21 22.45
CA TYR A 776 -27.12 -12.02 21.89
C TYR A 776 -27.21 -11.96 20.36
#